data_AF-A0A9P6GY16-F1
#
_entry.id   AF-A0A9P6GY16-F1
#
_cell.length_a   1.000
_cell.length_b   1.000
_cell.length_c   1.000
_cell.angle_alpha   90.00
_cell.angle_beta   90.00
_cell.angle_gamma   90.00
#
_symmetry.space_group_name_H-M   'P 1'
#
loop_
_entity.id
_entity.type
_entity.pdbx_description
1 polymer ?
#
loop_
_entity_poly.entity_id
_entity_poly.type
_entity_poly.pdbx_seq_one_letter_code
_entity_poly.pdbx_strand_id
1 'polypeptide(L)'
;MKITNKLVEEDPFLGIDIQDDAGLKNLKILRDRITFKKEEKEKLIKEGFTVDFSKSRSEVAVSCEIVALLSPHLQKEDLENTFRDLQNYLKSSYTNYTSSFTRHDISLFRSYRILFIENLSTENLFIENLFIENLILLSKDSPSVYAVKNEIIKLLCYRKFKSNQKQFFYVLSNPNLQSTELLSSMIGPENYQWISISHILQRKAFGLAIKWYSFQKGDFRPILQALTKEMLVDKKYLWDFGKLVEGNREIQEYCSKKKILQRILERFSFEPEVVYAISCMVEFNEENRKYVGESPVLQRILMVFKEKTLAREYDEYYINILKFLRGMSRSILFLRSKLLDYPIVELLVENLSSNIDISSTTNTTIDSTTNDINITTNTTNTTNDINITTNTTNDINITTNTTIDTTTIDTTNTTIDSIIKRGVNYTYTLHNTSTILLILSNLVFEYGNYKKKFIPHLSKALAFKETHPEEILVLLKNYLFESDWLSKEAFIKATEKDFFDFFFSNSISLETLFNLIRNLVCEENLEMILVSFNNLVSQTLFFLRSTDSPRILLQIYYTIANLSANSPSFRDLVLEDANTTDYANYANYASILEILKEKATTRDLKLAFVWIIINISWKEEGSKRRVEKLKASGIKEFLLRLEATDSVLLDKINTALENIK
;
A
#
# COMPACT_ATOMS: atom_id res chain seq x y z
N MET A 1 -47.83 14.35 34.64
CA MET A 1 -46.63 14.61 35.47
C MET A 1 -45.70 15.51 34.65
N LYS A 2 -45.54 16.79 35.05
CA LYS A 2 -44.64 17.75 34.38
C LYS A 2 -43.20 17.43 34.78
N ILE A 3 -42.37 17.04 33.83
CA ILE A 3 -40.92 16.96 34.03
C ILE A 3 -40.35 18.34 33.67
N THR A 4 -39.77 19.02 34.65
CA THR A 4 -39.11 20.31 34.53
C THR A 4 -37.77 20.17 33.79
N ASN A 5 -37.61 20.96 32.73
CA ASN A 5 -36.46 21.06 31.81
C ASN A 5 -35.14 21.59 32.40
N LYS A 6 -34.89 21.47 33.71
CA LYS A 6 -33.77 22.19 34.35
C LYS A 6 -32.45 21.40 34.53
N LEU A 7 -32.41 20.13 34.12
CA LEU A 7 -31.24 19.24 34.32
C LEU A 7 -30.49 18.87 33.02
N VAL A 8 -30.89 19.41 31.88
CA VAL A 8 -30.33 19.04 30.56
C VAL A 8 -29.33 20.08 30.03
N GLU A 9 -29.18 21.23 30.70
CA GLU A 9 -28.33 22.33 30.21
C GLU A 9 -26.90 22.35 30.77
N GLU A 10 -26.54 21.52 31.76
CA GLU A 10 -25.21 21.62 32.40
C GLU A 10 -24.29 20.38 32.28
N ASP A 11 -24.77 19.22 31.82
CA ASP A 11 -23.90 18.06 31.52
C ASP A 11 -24.43 17.25 30.31
N PRO A 12 -23.71 17.17 29.17
CA PRO A 12 -24.12 16.38 28.01
C PRO A 12 -23.94 14.87 28.21
N PHE A 13 -23.38 14.43 29.35
CA PHE A 13 -23.17 13.03 29.67
C PHE A 13 -23.93 12.57 30.91
N LEU A 14 -24.52 11.38 30.81
CA LEU A 14 -25.03 10.67 31.98
C LEU A 14 -23.93 9.70 32.47
N GLY A 15 -23.38 9.94 33.65
CA GLY A 15 -22.47 9.01 34.34
C GLY A 15 -23.24 7.80 34.90
N ILE A 16 -22.93 6.58 34.46
CA ILE A 16 -23.59 5.34 34.91
C ILE A 16 -22.55 4.41 35.54
N ASP A 17 -22.70 4.15 36.84
CA ASP A 17 -21.96 3.10 37.56
C ASP A 17 -22.71 1.77 37.45
N ILE A 18 -22.19 0.83 36.67
CA ILE A 18 -22.84 -0.47 36.41
C ILE A 18 -22.69 -1.49 37.54
N GLN A 19 -21.94 -1.17 38.61
CA GLN A 19 -21.89 -1.99 39.82
C GLN A 19 -22.84 -1.52 40.92
N ASP A 20 -23.45 -0.36 40.76
CA ASP A 20 -24.55 0.12 41.60
C ASP A 20 -25.88 -0.40 41.04
N ASP A 21 -26.72 -0.95 41.91
CA ASP A 21 -28.11 -1.29 41.58
C ASP A 21 -28.84 -0.09 40.96
N ALA A 22 -28.50 1.15 41.35
CA ALA A 22 -29.06 2.35 40.75
C ALA A 22 -28.61 2.58 39.29
N GLY A 23 -27.39 2.22 38.90
CA GLY A 23 -26.93 2.32 37.52
C GLY A 23 -27.48 1.21 36.62
N LEU A 24 -27.62 0.00 37.14
CA LEU A 24 -28.40 -1.08 36.51
C LEU A 24 -29.89 -0.70 36.38
N LYS A 25 -30.45 0.00 37.37
CA LYS A 25 -31.81 0.56 37.34
C LYS A 25 -31.95 1.70 36.34
N ASN A 26 -30.95 2.57 36.19
CA ASN A 26 -30.94 3.65 35.20
C ASN A 26 -30.82 3.12 33.76
N LEU A 27 -30.05 2.04 33.54
CA LEU A 27 -30.03 1.31 32.27
C LEU A 27 -31.38 0.63 31.98
N LYS A 28 -32.05 0.07 33.00
CA LYS A 28 -33.44 -0.42 32.91
C LYS A 28 -34.46 0.70 32.64
N ILE A 29 -34.29 1.89 33.23
CA ILE A 29 -35.18 3.05 33.01
C ILE A 29 -35.04 3.60 31.58
N LEU A 30 -33.83 3.56 31.00
CA LEU A 30 -33.61 3.89 29.59
C LEU A 30 -34.22 2.84 28.63
N ARG A 31 -34.25 1.56 29.04
CA ARG A 31 -34.95 0.46 28.36
C ARG A 31 -36.48 0.64 28.40
N ASP A 32 -37.03 1.15 29.49
CA ASP A 32 -38.48 1.24 29.73
C ASP A 32 -39.14 2.50 29.12
N ARG A 33 -38.48 3.20 28.19
CA ARG A 33 -39.04 4.39 27.49
C ARG A 33 -40.10 4.08 26.43
N ILE A 34 -40.43 2.80 26.19
CA ILE A 34 -41.61 2.39 25.43
C ILE A 34 -42.63 1.84 26.42
N THR A 35 -43.60 2.66 26.78
CA THR A 35 -44.67 2.31 27.72
C THR A 35 -45.75 1.48 27.02
N PHE A 36 -45.59 0.16 27.00
CA PHE A 36 -46.76 -0.72 26.93
C PHE A 36 -47.49 -0.68 28.28
N LYS A 37 -48.82 -0.78 28.29
CA LYS A 37 -49.53 -1.00 29.55
C LYS A 37 -49.10 -2.36 30.12
N LYS A 38 -48.96 -2.46 31.44
CA LYS A 38 -48.54 -3.70 32.12
C LYS A 38 -49.39 -4.91 31.70
N GLU A 39 -50.69 -4.67 31.50
CA GLU A 39 -51.66 -5.66 31.00
C GLU A 39 -51.35 -6.15 29.57
N GLU A 40 -50.91 -5.27 28.67
CA GLU A 40 -50.53 -5.62 27.30
C GLU A 40 -49.21 -6.40 27.27
N LYS A 41 -48.28 -6.05 28.16
CA LYS A 41 -47.02 -6.80 28.35
C LYS A 41 -47.30 -8.23 28.84
N GLU A 42 -48.15 -8.37 29.85
CA GLU A 42 -48.56 -9.66 30.39
C GLU A 42 -49.35 -10.49 29.38
N LYS A 43 -50.16 -9.85 28.53
CA LYS A 43 -50.87 -10.50 27.41
C LYS A 43 -49.90 -11.02 26.35
N LEU A 44 -48.95 -10.20 25.90
CA LEU A 44 -47.91 -10.60 24.92
C LEU A 44 -47.01 -11.73 25.44
N ILE A 45 -46.70 -11.74 26.73
CA ILE A 45 -45.95 -12.84 27.37
C ILE A 45 -46.79 -14.13 27.44
N LYS A 46 -48.08 -14.04 27.75
CA LYS A 46 -48.98 -15.20 27.82
C LYS A 46 -49.34 -15.78 26.45
N GLU A 47 -49.43 -14.95 25.43
CA GLU A 47 -49.83 -15.35 24.07
C GLU A 47 -48.64 -15.85 23.23
N GLY A 48 -47.40 -15.70 23.70
CA GLY A 48 -46.19 -16.13 22.99
C GLY A 48 -45.88 -15.23 21.81
N PHE A 49 -45.14 -14.14 22.04
CA PHE A 49 -44.75 -13.23 20.96
C PHE A 49 -43.50 -13.74 20.22
N THR A 50 -43.63 -14.00 18.92
CA THR A 50 -42.53 -14.43 18.03
C THR A 50 -42.26 -13.38 16.96
N VAL A 51 -41.03 -13.37 16.41
CA VAL A 51 -40.66 -12.49 15.31
C VAL A 51 -40.79 -13.23 13.98
N ASP A 52 -41.60 -12.70 13.07
CA ASP A 52 -41.66 -13.17 11.68
C ASP A 52 -40.64 -12.39 10.82
N PHE A 53 -39.49 -13.01 10.56
CA PHE A 53 -38.42 -12.43 9.75
C PHE A 53 -38.71 -12.38 8.24
N SER A 54 -39.85 -12.91 7.78
CA SER A 54 -40.31 -12.77 6.39
C SER A 54 -41.01 -11.43 6.10
N LYS A 55 -41.30 -10.64 7.14
CA LYS A 55 -41.97 -9.33 7.06
C LYS A 55 -41.04 -8.21 6.59
N SER A 56 -41.60 -7.02 6.39
CA SER A 56 -40.81 -5.86 5.99
C SER A 56 -39.78 -5.49 7.05
N ARG A 57 -38.66 -4.89 6.63
CA ARG A 57 -37.54 -4.51 7.52
C ARG A 57 -37.97 -3.65 8.72
N SER A 58 -38.96 -2.78 8.53
CA SER A 58 -39.52 -1.97 9.62
C SER A 58 -40.29 -2.82 10.63
N GLU A 59 -41.10 -3.77 10.16
CA GLU A 59 -41.87 -4.67 11.02
C GLU A 59 -40.96 -5.62 11.78
N VAL A 60 -39.91 -6.15 11.13
CA VAL A 60 -38.88 -6.96 11.79
C VAL A 60 -38.17 -6.15 12.87
N ALA A 61 -37.76 -4.91 12.58
CA ALA A 61 -37.10 -4.05 13.55
C ALA A 61 -37.95 -3.78 14.80
N VAL A 62 -39.23 -3.44 14.61
CA VAL A 62 -40.18 -3.23 15.71
C VAL A 62 -40.41 -4.51 16.49
N SER A 63 -40.58 -5.64 15.81
CA SER A 63 -40.80 -6.94 16.46
C SER A 63 -39.59 -7.38 17.28
N CYS A 64 -38.38 -7.18 16.76
CA CYS A 64 -37.15 -7.44 17.51
C CYS A 64 -36.98 -6.51 18.71
N GLU A 65 -37.36 -5.22 18.61
CA GLU A 65 -37.38 -4.32 19.77
C GLU A 65 -38.37 -4.79 20.83
N ILE A 66 -39.56 -5.26 20.43
CA ILE A 66 -40.55 -5.82 21.36
C ILE A 66 -39.99 -7.06 22.06
N VAL A 67 -39.38 -8.00 21.33
CA VAL A 67 -38.74 -9.18 21.96
C VAL A 67 -37.59 -8.77 22.88
N ALA A 68 -36.74 -7.82 22.48
CA ALA A 68 -35.66 -7.31 23.32
C ALA A 68 -36.16 -6.62 24.60
N LEU A 69 -37.35 -6.01 24.59
CA LEU A 69 -37.99 -5.44 25.78
C LEU A 69 -38.62 -6.51 26.68
N LEU A 70 -39.14 -7.57 26.07
CA LEU A 70 -39.77 -8.69 26.77
C LEU A 70 -38.76 -9.74 27.25
N SER A 71 -37.51 -9.69 26.78
CA SER A 71 -36.54 -10.75 26.97
C SER A 71 -36.31 -11.21 28.42
N PRO A 72 -36.37 -10.38 29.47
CA PRO A 72 -36.23 -10.86 30.85
C PRO A 72 -37.40 -11.75 31.34
N HIS A 73 -38.47 -11.86 30.55
CA HIS A 73 -39.71 -12.55 30.90
C HIS A 73 -40.09 -13.67 29.91
N LEU A 74 -39.30 -13.87 28.86
CA LEU A 74 -39.51 -14.94 27.88
C LEU A 74 -38.76 -16.21 28.31
N GLN A 75 -39.21 -17.37 27.81
CA GLN A 75 -38.47 -18.61 28.02
C GLN A 75 -37.14 -18.54 27.27
N LYS A 76 -36.11 -19.18 27.83
CA LYS A 76 -34.74 -19.14 27.28
C LYS A 76 -34.67 -19.69 25.85
N GLU A 77 -35.43 -20.74 25.57
CA GLU A 77 -35.49 -21.37 24.24
C GLU A 77 -36.04 -20.40 23.16
N ASP A 78 -37.09 -19.65 23.49
CA ASP A 78 -37.68 -18.65 22.58
C ASP A 78 -36.69 -17.51 22.27
N LEU A 79 -35.87 -17.15 23.26
CA LEU A 79 -34.80 -16.16 23.10
C LEU A 79 -33.66 -16.69 22.23
N GLU A 80 -33.26 -17.95 22.40
CA GLU A 80 -32.23 -18.63 21.58
C GLU A 80 -32.64 -18.72 20.12
N ASN A 81 -33.89 -19.09 19.86
CA ASN A 81 -34.43 -19.16 18.50
C ASN A 81 -34.51 -17.76 17.87
N THR A 82 -35.09 -16.78 18.58
CA THR A 82 -35.21 -15.41 18.05
C THR A 82 -33.84 -14.75 17.83
N PHE A 83 -32.88 -14.98 18.73
CA PHE A 83 -31.52 -14.47 18.58
C PHE A 83 -30.81 -15.06 17.35
N ARG A 84 -30.94 -16.38 17.14
CA ARG A 84 -30.38 -17.08 15.98
C ARG A 84 -30.96 -16.58 14.67
N ASP A 85 -32.27 -16.39 14.62
CA ASP A 85 -32.97 -15.91 13.43
C ASP A 85 -32.61 -14.46 13.12
N LEU A 86 -32.52 -13.59 14.14
CA LEU A 86 -32.02 -12.22 13.97
C LEU A 86 -30.57 -12.20 13.48
N GLN A 87 -29.73 -13.08 13.98
CA GLN A 87 -28.33 -13.19 13.53
C GLN A 87 -28.26 -13.57 12.04
N ASN A 88 -29.07 -14.54 11.61
CA ASN A 88 -29.14 -14.96 10.21
C ASN A 88 -29.70 -13.86 9.31
N TYR A 89 -30.73 -13.16 9.78
CA TYR A 89 -31.32 -12.01 9.09
C TYR A 89 -30.31 -10.87 8.90
N LEU A 90 -29.52 -10.55 9.93
CA LEU A 90 -28.46 -9.55 9.85
C LEU A 90 -27.36 -9.99 8.89
N LYS A 91 -26.92 -11.26 8.92
CA LYS A 91 -25.91 -11.75 7.97
C LYS A 91 -26.36 -11.60 6.53
N SER A 92 -27.55 -12.08 6.19
CA SER A 92 -28.07 -12.02 4.82
C SER A 92 -28.34 -10.58 4.35
N SER A 93 -28.76 -9.70 5.26
CA SER A 93 -29.08 -8.30 4.94
C SER A 93 -27.84 -7.43 4.71
N TYR A 94 -26.66 -7.84 5.19
CA TYR A 94 -25.45 -7.01 5.16
C TYR A 94 -24.23 -7.67 4.49
N THR A 95 -24.33 -8.88 3.94
CA THR A 95 -23.22 -9.52 3.20
C THR A 95 -22.76 -8.75 1.95
N ASN A 96 -23.64 -7.96 1.31
CA ASN A 96 -23.35 -7.28 0.05
C ASN A 96 -23.24 -5.73 0.14
N TYR A 97 -23.31 -5.12 1.33
CA TYR A 97 -23.01 -3.70 1.64
C TYR A 97 -23.42 -2.57 0.65
N THR A 98 -24.41 -2.77 -0.22
CA THR A 98 -24.78 -1.77 -1.25
C THR A 98 -25.76 -0.71 -0.74
N SER A 99 -26.65 -1.03 0.20
CA SER A 99 -27.73 -0.14 0.67
C SER A 99 -27.29 0.89 1.72
N SER A 100 -28.12 1.92 1.93
CA SER A 100 -27.95 2.96 2.95
C SER A 100 -28.57 2.52 4.28
N PHE A 101 -27.89 2.83 5.39
CA PHE A 101 -28.38 2.52 6.73
C PHE A 101 -29.52 3.45 7.14
N THR A 102 -30.58 2.86 7.67
CA THR A 102 -31.81 3.50 8.13
C THR A 102 -31.93 3.44 9.65
N ARG A 103 -32.96 4.10 10.20
CA ARG A 103 -33.24 4.03 11.65
C ARG A 103 -33.63 2.62 12.12
N HIS A 104 -34.24 1.82 11.24
CA HIS A 104 -34.61 0.43 11.53
C HIS A 104 -33.37 -0.45 11.74
N ASP A 105 -32.26 -0.11 11.11
CA ASP A 105 -31.00 -0.83 11.26
C ASP A 105 -30.39 -0.62 12.64
N ILE A 106 -30.44 0.62 13.13
CA ILE A 106 -30.03 0.95 14.49
C ILE A 106 -30.85 0.14 15.49
N SER A 107 -32.17 0.04 15.29
CA SER A 107 -33.08 -0.76 16.10
C SER A 107 -32.74 -2.25 16.07
N LEU A 108 -32.50 -2.83 14.90
CA LEU A 108 -32.10 -4.22 14.76
C LEU A 108 -30.78 -4.53 15.49
N PHE A 109 -29.76 -3.68 15.34
CA PHE A 109 -28.47 -3.86 16.04
C PHE A 109 -28.58 -3.64 17.55
N ARG A 110 -29.43 -2.72 18.00
CA ARG A 110 -29.73 -2.53 19.42
C ARG A 110 -30.41 -3.75 20.01
N SER A 111 -31.43 -4.28 19.33
CA SER A 111 -32.14 -5.49 19.76
C SER A 111 -31.22 -6.70 19.77
N TYR A 112 -30.37 -6.84 18.74
CA TYR A 112 -29.33 -7.87 18.71
C TYR A 112 -28.40 -7.79 19.92
N ARG A 113 -27.93 -6.58 20.28
CA ARG A 113 -27.11 -6.39 21.48
C ARG A 113 -27.85 -6.80 22.76
N ILE A 114 -29.11 -6.41 22.92
CA ILE A 114 -29.89 -6.72 24.12
C ILE A 114 -30.15 -8.23 24.23
N LEU A 115 -30.55 -8.88 23.14
CA LEU A 115 -30.78 -10.33 23.10
C LEU A 115 -29.48 -11.11 23.33
N PHE A 116 -28.37 -10.66 22.76
CA PHE A 116 -27.05 -11.24 23.02
C PHE A 116 -26.69 -11.21 24.51
N ILE A 117 -26.97 -10.09 25.19
CA ILE A 117 -26.69 -9.93 26.63
C ILE A 117 -27.47 -10.94 27.47
N GLU A 118 -28.75 -11.12 27.15
CA GLU A 118 -29.65 -12.02 27.88
C GLU A 118 -29.43 -13.50 27.55
N ASN A 119 -28.78 -13.80 26.42
CA ASN A 119 -28.71 -15.15 25.86
C ASN A 119 -27.31 -15.78 25.84
N LEU A 120 -26.48 -15.47 26.83
CA LEU A 120 -25.09 -15.92 26.93
C LEU A 120 -24.96 -17.43 27.24
N SER A 121 -25.25 -18.30 26.27
CA SER A 121 -24.62 -19.62 26.15
C SER A 121 -23.40 -19.52 25.21
N THR A 122 -22.28 -20.09 25.64
CA THR A 122 -20.91 -19.78 25.19
C THR A 122 -20.50 -20.25 23.79
N GLU A 123 -21.42 -20.75 22.95
CA GLU A 123 -21.06 -21.47 21.72
C GLU A 123 -21.10 -20.67 20.40
N ASN A 124 -21.72 -19.48 20.34
CA ASN A 124 -21.82 -18.71 19.09
C ASN A 124 -20.63 -17.76 18.80
N LEU A 125 -19.43 -18.13 19.24
CA LEU A 125 -18.28 -17.21 19.42
C LEU A 125 -17.47 -16.86 18.15
N PHE A 126 -17.51 -17.69 17.11
CA PHE A 126 -16.58 -17.61 15.96
C PHE A 126 -17.14 -16.78 14.79
N ILE A 127 -18.43 -16.91 14.51
CA ILE A 127 -19.09 -16.29 13.35
C ILE A 127 -19.33 -14.76 13.53
N GLU A 128 -19.16 -14.24 14.74
CA GLU A 128 -19.42 -12.82 15.05
C GLU A 128 -18.27 -11.87 14.68
N ASN A 129 -17.00 -12.32 14.67
CA ASN A 129 -15.87 -11.39 14.48
C ASN A 129 -15.81 -10.80 13.06
N LEU A 130 -16.02 -11.61 12.02
CA LEU A 130 -15.94 -11.16 10.63
C LEU A 130 -17.08 -10.20 10.26
N PHE A 131 -18.30 -10.48 10.77
CA PHE A 131 -19.47 -9.63 10.57
C PHE A 131 -19.32 -8.26 11.26
N ILE A 132 -18.84 -8.27 12.51
CA ILE A 132 -18.58 -7.05 13.29
C ILE A 132 -17.43 -6.23 12.70
N GLU A 133 -16.36 -6.89 12.24
CA GLU A 133 -15.23 -6.22 11.57
C GLU A 133 -15.67 -5.53 10.28
N ASN A 134 -16.44 -6.20 9.43
CA ASN A 134 -16.93 -5.63 8.18
C ASN A 134 -17.88 -4.42 8.40
N LEU A 135 -18.67 -4.42 9.48
CA LEU A 135 -19.54 -3.30 9.83
C LEU A 135 -18.78 -2.08 10.39
N ILE A 136 -17.67 -2.29 11.12
CA ILE A 136 -16.83 -1.18 11.59
C ILE A 136 -16.06 -0.54 10.42
N LEU A 137 -15.67 -1.36 9.44
CA LEU A 137 -14.94 -0.95 8.23
C LEU A 137 -15.80 -0.23 7.18
N LEU A 138 -17.10 -0.01 7.44
CA LEU A 138 -17.96 0.75 6.53
C LEU A 138 -17.47 2.19 6.35
N SER A 139 -17.14 2.55 5.11
CA SER A 139 -16.59 3.85 4.70
C SER A 139 -17.64 4.96 4.48
N LYS A 140 -18.91 4.70 4.78
CA LYS A 140 -20.01 5.67 4.55
C LYS A 140 -20.18 6.60 5.75
N ASP A 141 -19.98 7.90 5.53
CA ASP A 141 -20.25 8.96 6.51
C ASP A 141 -21.73 9.30 6.57
N SER A 142 -22.49 8.60 7.42
CA SER A 142 -23.87 8.99 7.74
C SER A 142 -24.20 8.82 9.23
N PRO A 143 -25.09 9.65 9.79
CA PRO A 143 -25.50 9.55 11.20
C PRO A 143 -26.01 8.14 11.57
N SER A 144 -26.70 7.47 10.64
CA SER A 144 -27.19 6.10 10.85
C SER A 144 -26.05 5.08 10.93
N VAL A 145 -25.00 5.22 10.12
CA VAL A 145 -23.81 4.36 10.17
C VAL A 145 -23.08 4.54 11.50
N TYR A 146 -22.91 5.78 11.97
CA TYR A 146 -22.31 6.06 13.27
C TYR A 146 -23.11 5.46 14.43
N ALA A 147 -24.45 5.56 14.39
CA ALA A 147 -25.31 4.97 15.41
C ALA A 147 -25.24 3.43 15.43
N VAL A 148 -25.17 2.78 14.27
CA VAL A 148 -24.95 1.33 14.17
C VAL A 148 -23.57 0.94 14.72
N LYS A 149 -22.50 1.64 14.33
CA LYS A 149 -21.15 1.42 14.87
C LYS A 149 -21.11 1.56 16.39
N ASN A 150 -21.83 2.54 16.94
CA ASN A 150 -21.93 2.73 18.40
C ASN A 150 -22.60 1.54 19.11
N GLU A 151 -23.66 0.96 18.56
CA GLU A 151 -24.29 -0.23 19.18
C GLU A 151 -23.37 -1.46 19.12
N ILE A 152 -22.59 -1.61 18.04
CA ILE A 152 -21.59 -2.66 17.89
C ILE A 152 -20.44 -2.48 18.90
N ILE A 153 -19.93 -1.26 19.07
CA ILE A 153 -18.89 -0.96 20.06
C ILE A 153 -19.40 -1.27 21.47
N LYS A 154 -20.63 -0.86 21.81
CA LYS A 154 -21.25 -1.19 23.11
C LYS A 154 -21.36 -2.70 23.33
N LEU A 155 -21.72 -3.46 22.30
CA LEU A 155 -21.76 -4.93 22.34
C LEU A 155 -20.38 -5.52 22.62
N LEU A 156 -19.35 -5.06 21.90
CA LEU A 156 -17.96 -5.51 22.07
C LEU A 156 -17.41 -5.17 23.46
N CYS A 157 -17.74 -4.00 23.98
CA CYS A 157 -17.41 -3.60 25.35
C CYS A 157 -18.04 -4.58 26.33
N TYR A 158 -19.36 -4.80 26.27
CA TYR A 158 -20.06 -5.71 27.20
C TYR A 158 -19.46 -7.12 27.23
N ARG A 159 -19.09 -7.67 26.06
CA ARG A 159 -18.45 -9.00 25.92
C ARG A 159 -17.16 -9.15 26.72
N LYS A 160 -16.44 -8.04 26.98
CA LYS A 160 -15.10 -8.07 27.59
C LYS A 160 -15.09 -7.79 29.10
N PHE A 161 -16.13 -7.18 29.64
CA PHE A 161 -16.16 -6.66 31.02
C PHE A 161 -16.79 -7.61 32.06
N LYS A 162 -16.92 -8.91 31.78
CA LYS A 162 -17.22 -9.93 32.81
C LYS A 162 -16.07 -10.15 33.82
N SER A 163 -14.95 -9.43 33.73
CA SER A 163 -13.82 -9.50 34.68
C SER A 163 -13.72 -8.28 35.61
N ASN A 164 -14.29 -8.40 36.81
CA ASN A 164 -13.97 -7.81 38.12
C ASN A 164 -13.20 -6.45 38.30
N GLN A 165 -13.28 -5.46 37.41
CA GLN A 165 -12.78 -4.10 37.74
C GLN A 165 -13.84 -3.00 37.54
N LYS A 166 -14.00 -2.13 38.55
CA LYS A 166 -14.93 -0.99 38.60
C LYS A 166 -14.59 0.06 37.55
N GLN A 167 -15.53 0.42 36.67
CA GLN A 167 -15.38 1.52 35.71
C GLN A 167 -16.71 2.24 35.45
N PHE A 168 -16.68 3.57 35.43
CA PHE A 168 -17.80 4.48 35.13
C PHE A 168 -17.93 4.74 33.62
N PHE A 169 -19.16 4.91 33.12
CA PHE A 169 -19.43 5.23 31.71
C PHE A 169 -20.17 6.55 31.56
N TYR A 170 -19.77 7.36 30.57
CA TYR A 170 -20.46 8.58 30.16
C TYR A 170 -21.09 8.37 28.78
N VAL A 171 -22.43 8.48 28.67
CA VAL A 171 -23.17 8.27 27.42
C VAL A 171 -23.64 9.61 26.84
N LEU A 172 -23.20 9.91 25.61
CA LEU A 172 -23.70 11.01 24.79
C LEU A 172 -25.19 10.79 24.49
N SER A 173 -26.05 11.63 25.06
CA SER A 173 -27.51 11.44 25.06
C SER A 173 -28.29 12.52 24.33
N ASN A 174 -27.62 13.47 23.67
CA ASN A 174 -28.29 14.56 22.94
C ASN A 174 -28.33 14.30 21.41
N PRO A 175 -29.52 14.04 20.82
CA PRO A 175 -29.68 13.73 19.39
C PRO A 175 -29.50 14.93 18.45
N ASN A 176 -29.31 16.16 18.97
CA ASN A 176 -29.14 17.37 18.16
C ASN A 176 -27.65 17.74 17.90
N LEU A 177 -26.72 16.88 18.30
CA LEU A 177 -25.29 17.08 18.08
C LEU A 177 -24.87 16.66 16.67
N GLN A 178 -25.06 17.55 15.70
CA GLN A 178 -24.70 17.31 14.29
C GLN A 178 -23.43 18.03 13.81
N SER A 179 -22.70 18.79 14.65
CA SER A 179 -21.49 19.48 14.20
C SER A 179 -20.21 18.78 14.66
N THR A 180 -19.34 18.47 13.69
CA THR A 180 -17.94 18.06 13.86
C THR A 180 -17.14 19.04 14.73
N GLU A 181 -17.57 20.30 14.81
CA GLU A 181 -17.02 21.37 15.65
C GLU A 181 -17.04 21.05 17.15
N LEU A 182 -18.11 20.44 17.68
CA LEU A 182 -18.15 20.10 19.10
C LEU A 182 -17.34 18.83 19.41
N LEU A 183 -17.29 17.86 18.48
CA LEU A 183 -16.43 16.68 18.58
C LEU A 183 -14.94 17.09 18.59
N SER A 184 -14.56 18.09 17.79
CA SER A 184 -13.24 18.73 17.84
C SER A 184 -13.01 19.55 19.11
N SER A 185 -14.04 20.18 19.69
CA SER A 185 -13.95 20.86 21.01
C SER A 185 -13.88 19.88 22.20
N MET A 186 -14.43 18.67 22.03
CA MET A 186 -14.42 17.59 23.00
C MET A 186 -13.08 16.84 23.01
N ILE A 187 -12.34 16.86 21.90
CA ILE A 187 -10.97 16.35 21.75
C ILE A 187 -9.99 17.53 21.87
N GLY A 188 -10.16 18.35 22.90
CA GLY A 188 -9.21 19.40 23.28
C GLY A 188 -8.20 18.88 24.31
N PRO A 189 -6.98 19.46 24.39
CA PRO A 189 -5.92 19.04 25.32
C PRO A 189 -6.36 18.98 26.80
N GLU A 190 -7.35 19.77 27.17
CA GLU A 190 -7.92 19.90 28.53
C GLU A 190 -8.81 18.69 28.93
N ASN A 191 -9.43 17.98 27.97
CA ASN A 191 -10.51 17.01 28.21
C ASN A 191 -10.09 15.52 28.11
N TYR A 192 -8.80 15.23 28.04
CA TYR A 192 -8.24 13.86 28.00
C TYR A 192 -8.54 12.98 29.22
N GLN A 193 -9.22 13.50 30.23
CA GLN A 193 -9.47 12.79 31.49
C GLN A 193 -10.70 11.85 31.48
N TRP A 194 -11.64 12.01 30.54
CA TRP A 194 -12.98 11.39 30.70
C TRP A 194 -13.23 10.12 29.88
N ILE A 195 -12.34 9.81 28.94
CA ILE A 195 -12.16 8.45 28.41
C ILE A 195 -10.70 8.10 28.65
N SER A 196 -10.41 7.45 29.77
CA SER A 196 -9.05 6.96 29.97
C SER A 196 -8.72 6.00 28.83
N ILE A 197 -7.80 6.40 27.94
CA ILE A 197 -7.31 5.55 26.84
C ILE A 197 -6.86 4.19 27.40
N SER A 198 -6.48 4.12 28.68
CA SER A 198 -6.20 2.85 29.37
C SER A 198 -7.29 1.79 29.25
N HIS A 199 -8.55 2.18 29.05
CA HIS A 199 -9.71 1.29 28.94
C HIS A 199 -9.91 0.76 27.51
N ILE A 200 -9.38 1.43 26.48
CA ILE A 200 -9.44 1.02 25.05
C ILE A 200 -8.29 0.06 24.69
N LEU A 201 -7.21 0.04 25.50
CA LEU A 201 -5.96 -0.69 25.25
C LEU A 201 -6.03 -2.23 25.32
N GLN A 202 -7.20 -2.83 25.49
CA GLN A 202 -7.30 -4.28 25.45
C GLN A 202 -7.35 -4.78 23.99
N ARG A 203 -6.18 -5.15 23.44
CA ARG A 203 -5.86 -5.80 22.13
C ARG A 203 -6.82 -5.58 20.93
N LYS A 204 -8.04 -6.13 20.94
CA LYS A 204 -8.98 -6.04 19.79
C LYS A 204 -9.60 -4.65 19.58
N ALA A 205 -9.92 -3.92 20.65
CA ALA A 205 -10.51 -2.57 20.55
C ALA A 205 -9.48 -1.53 20.10
N PHE A 206 -8.21 -1.75 20.44
CA PHE A 206 -7.10 -0.86 20.10
C PHE A 206 -6.71 -0.94 18.62
N GLY A 207 -6.64 -2.14 18.04
CA GLY A 207 -6.43 -2.31 16.60
C GLY A 207 -7.57 -1.71 15.76
N LEU A 208 -8.82 -1.76 16.26
CA LEU A 208 -9.98 -1.12 15.64
C LEU A 208 -9.96 0.41 15.81
N ALA A 209 -9.51 0.93 16.95
CA ALA A 209 -9.32 2.37 17.17
C ALA A 209 -8.21 2.94 16.30
N ILE A 210 -7.06 2.25 16.17
CA ILE A 210 -5.98 2.63 15.25
C ILE A 210 -6.49 2.65 13.81
N LYS A 211 -7.19 1.59 13.36
CA LYS A 211 -7.78 1.53 12.02
C LYS A 211 -8.78 2.67 11.81
N TRP A 212 -9.65 2.95 12.78
CA TRP A 212 -10.64 4.02 12.67
C TRP A 212 -9.99 5.41 12.57
N TYR A 213 -8.94 5.67 13.35
CA TYR A 213 -8.21 6.94 13.32
C TYR A 213 -7.29 7.11 12.11
N SER A 214 -6.76 6.04 11.52
CA SER A 214 -6.04 6.16 10.24
C SER A 214 -6.96 6.51 9.06
N PHE A 215 -8.28 6.29 9.20
CA PHE A 215 -9.29 6.69 8.20
C PHE A 215 -9.84 8.11 8.39
N GLN A 216 -9.93 8.61 9.62
CA GLN A 216 -10.36 9.99 9.86
C GLN A 216 -9.13 10.90 9.91
N LYS A 217 -9.08 11.98 9.12
CA LYS A 217 -8.02 13.00 9.14
C LYS A 217 -7.98 13.81 10.46
N GLY A 218 -8.06 13.16 11.62
CA GLY A 218 -8.00 13.75 12.95
C GLY A 218 -6.57 13.80 13.52
N ASP A 219 -6.39 14.51 14.63
CA ASP A 219 -5.10 14.59 15.33
C ASP A 219 -4.71 13.22 15.93
N PHE A 220 -3.69 12.58 15.36
CA PHE A 220 -3.18 11.27 15.80
C PHE A 220 -2.34 11.33 17.08
N ARG A 221 -1.84 12.51 17.46
CA ARG A 221 -0.85 12.68 18.55
C ARG A 221 -1.29 12.07 19.88
N PRO A 222 -2.56 12.15 20.30
CA PRO A 222 -2.99 11.64 21.61
C PRO A 222 -3.01 10.12 21.69
N ILE A 223 -3.40 9.45 20.60
CA ILE A 223 -3.32 7.99 20.47
C ILE A 223 -1.88 7.55 20.43
N LEU A 224 -1.06 8.25 19.63
CA LEU A 224 0.36 7.97 19.54
C LEU A 224 1.04 8.14 20.89
N GLN A 225 0.68 9.14 21.69
CA GLN A 225 1.19 9.35 23.05
C GLN A 225 0.78 8.20 23.99
N ALA A 226 -0.49 7.79 23.98
CA ALA A 226 -0.95 6.68 24.80
C ALA A 226 -0.29 5.36 24.38
N LEU A 227 -0.23 5.07 23.07
CA LEU A 227 0.46 3.90 22.53
C LEU A 227 1.94 3.90 22.87
N THR A 228 2.57 5.08 22.83
CA THR A 228 3.99 5.21 23.20
C THR A 228 4.22 4.84 24.66
N LYS A 229 3.32 5.24 25.56
CA LYS A 229 3.43 4.87 26.97
C LYS A 229 3.35 3.36 27.15
N GLU A 230 2.43 2.71 26.46
CA GLU A 230 2.17 1.27 26.59
C GLU A 230 3.21 0.41 25.88
N MET A 231 3.65 0.81 24.69
CA MET A 231 4.66 0.05 23.95
C MET A 231 6.00 0.06 24.66
N LEU A 232 6.32 1.08 25.46
CA LEU A 232 7.55 1.11 26.26
C LEU A 232 7.48 0.20 27.50
N VAL A 233 6.26 -0.23 27.88
CA VAL A 233 6.01 -1.20 28.94
C VAL A 233 6.01 -2.62 28.38
N ASP A 234 5.33 -2.85 27.26
CA ASP A 234 5.14 -4.19 26.68
C ASP A 234 5.39 -4.19 25.15
N LYS A 235 6.38 -4.98 24.74
CA LYS A 235 6.82 -5.10 23.34
C LYS A 235 5.71 -5.56 22.39
N LYS A 236 4.65 -6.23 22.86
CA LYS A 236 3.54 -6.70 22.02
C LYS A 236 2.82 -5.56 21.27
N TYR A 237 2.95 -4.33 21.75
CA TYR A 237 2.34 -3.15 21.13
C TYR A 237 3.21 -2.51 20.03
N LEU A 238 4.46 -2.96 19.86
CA LEU A 238 5.35 -2.45 18.80
C LEU A 238 4.80 -2.74 17.41
N TRP A 239 4.08 -3.84 17.22
CA TRP A 239 3.44 -4.18 15.96
C TRP A 239 2.29 -3.21 15.62
N ASP A 240 1.42 -2.94 16.59
CA ASP A 240 0.32 -1.98 16.43
C ASP A 240 0.86 -0.56 16.21
N PHE A 241 1.95 -0.21 16.89
CA PHE A 241 2.67 1.04 16.66
C PHE A 241 3.26 1.12 15.26
N GLY A 242 3.96 0.08 14.79
CA GLY A 242 4.50 0.02 13.44
C GLY A 242 3.42 0.24 12.38
N LYS A 243 2.27 -0.42 12.50
CA LYS A 243 1.11 -0.24 11.61
C LYS A 243 0.56 1.18 11.59
N LEU A 244 0.57 1.86 12.73
CA LEU A 244 0.14 3.27 12.83
C LEU A 244 1.14 4.21 12.13
N VAL A 245 2.43 3.88 12.15
CA VAL A 245 3.53 4.69 11.60
C VAL A 245 3.77 4.42 10.10
N GLU A 246 3.53 3.19 9.64
CA GLU A 246 3.76 2.72 8.26
C GLU A 246 3.06 3.64 7.25
N GLY A 247 3.80 4.16 6.26
CA GLY A 247 3.23 5.06 5.26
C GLY A 247 2.94 6.49 5.73
N ASN A 248 3.04 6.81 7.04
CA ASN A 248 2.61 8.10 7.57
C ASN A 248 3.79 9.02 7.96
N ARG A 249 4.10 9.97 7.07
CA ARG A 249 5.20 10.93 7.27
C ARG A 249 5.02 11.84 8.49
N GLU A 250 3.82 12.32 8.77
CA GLU A 250 3.56 13.24 9.89
C GLU A 250 3.80 12.54 11.24
N ILE A 251 3.36 11.28 11.36
CA ILE A 251 3.62 10.43 12.51
C ILE A 251 5.12 10.19 12.68
N GLN A 252 5.84 9.86 11.60
CA GLN A 252 7.29 9.64 11.66
C GLN A 252 8.05 10.90 12.12
N GLU A 253 7.66 12.09 11.63
CA GLU A 253 8.22 13.37 12.06
C GLU A 253 7.94 13.65 13.54
N TYR A 254 6.73 13.33 14.03
CA TYR A 254 6.41 13.42 15.45
C TYR A 254 7.26 12.46 16.29
N CYS A 255 7.39 11.20 15.85
CA CYS A 255 8.20 10.18 16.53
C CYS A 255 9.66 10.60 16.64
N SER A 256 10.21 11.19 15.58
CA SER A 256 11.55 11.77 15.56
C SER A 256 11.70 12.91 16.58
N LYS A 257 10.80 13.91 16.54
CA LYS A 257 10.79 15.04 17.50
C LYS A 257 10.69 14.60 18.96
N LYS A 258 9.94 13.53 19.22
CA LYS A 258 9.76 12.96 20.57
C LYS A 258 10.80 11.90 20.94
N LYS A 259 11.80 11.65 20.09
CA LYS A 259 12.86 10.65 20.29
C LYS A 259 12.31 9.26 20.62
N ILE A 260 11.18 8.88 19.99
CA ILE A 260 10.51 7.60 20.28
C ILE A 260 11.39 6.42 19.84
N LEU A 261 12.02 6.53 18.67
CA LEU A 261 12.97 5.53 18.16
C LEU A 261 14.11 5.26 19.15
N GLN A 262 14.71 6.32 19.71
CA GLN A 262 15.77 6.19 20.73
C GLN A 262 15.28 5.39 21.93
N ARG A 263 14.09 5.72 22.46
CA ARG A 263 13.51 5.01 23.61
C ARG A 263 13.22 3.54 23.32
N ILE A 264 12.77 3.22 22.10
CA ILE A 264 12.55 1.83 21.67
C ILE A 264 13.88 1.06 21.66
N LEU A 265 14.92 1.65 21.07
CA LEU A 265 16.24 1.01 20.96
C LEU A 265 16.98 0.88 22.29
N GLU A 266 16.74 1.79 23.26
CA GLU A 266 17.28 1.69 24.62
C GLU A 266 16.55 0.65 25.48
N ARG A 267 15.25 0.42 25.20
CA ARG A 267 14.38 -0.39 26.05
C ARG A 267 14.36 -1.87 25.67
N PHE A 268 14.34 -2.18 24.37
CA PHE A 268 14.04 -3.52 23.90
C PHE A 268 15.25 -4.25 23.33
N SER A 269 15.28 -5.57 23.57
CA SER A 269 16.15 -6.49 22.84
C SER A 269 15.81 -6.50 21.36
N PHE A 270 16.81 -6.82 20.55
CA PHE A 270 16.65 -6.88 19.10
C PHE A 270 15.85 -8.13 18.69
N GLU A 271 14.60 -7.90 18.28
CA GLU A 271 13.58 -8.90 17.97
C GLU A 271 12.75 -8.46 16.74
N PRO A 272 12.00 -9.37 16.08
CA PRO A 272 11.28 -9.07 14.84
C PRO A 272 10.34 -7.85 14.92
N GLU A 273 9.60 -7.69 16.03
CA GLU A 273 8.65 -6.59 16.23
C GLU A 273 9.36 -5.24 16.40
N VAL A 274 10.56 -5.26 16.99
CA VAL A 274 11.43 -4.08 17.11
C VAL A 274 11.93 -3.68 15.73
N VAL A 275 12.37 -4.64 14.90
CA VAL A 275 12.80 -4.35 13.52
C VAL A 275 11.67 -3.82 12.67
N TYR A 276 10.47 -4.38 12.79
CA TYR A 276 9.29 -3.84 12.10
C TYR A 276 9.02 -2.39 12.51
N ALA A 277 8.94 -2.09 13.81
CA ALA A 277 8.72 -0.73 14.29
C ALA A 277 9.81 0.26 13.80
N ILE A 278 11.08 -0.16 13.81
CA ILE A 278 12.19 0.64 13.24
C ILE A 278 11.98 0.86 11.74
N SER A 279 11.65 -0.20 10.99
CA SER A 279 11.45 -0.14 9.54
C SER A 279 10.39 0.90 9.14
N CYS A 280 9.29 0.97 9.90
CA CYS A 280 8.23 1.95 9.69
C CYS A 280 8.71 3.38 10.01
N MET A 281 9.52 3.56 11.07
CA MET A 281 9.99 4.89 11.49
C MET A 281 11.07 5.49 10.58
N VAL A 282 11.81 4.67 9.83
CA VAL A 282 12.90 5.13 8.94
C VAL A 282 12.47 5.33 7.49
N GLU A 283 11.21 5.02 7.15
CA GLU A 283 10.73 4.99 5.76
C GLU A 283 10.87 6.35 5.05
N PHE A 284 10.50 7.45 5.72
CA PHE A 284 10.52 8.82 5.17
C PHE A 284 11.31 9.83 6.02
N ASN A 285 11.83 9.45 7.18
CA ASN A 285 12.48 10.38 8.12
C ASN A 285 14.01 10.20 8.16
N GLU A 286 14.75 11.19 7.66
CA GLU A 286 16.23 11.14 7.58
C GLU A 286 16.92 11.19 8.94
N GLU A 287 16.39 11.93 9.92
CA GLU A 287 16.95 11.98 11.28
C GLU A 287 16.91 10.60 11.96
N ASN A 288 15.80 9.87 11.78
CA ASN A 288 15.67 8.50 12.26
C ASN A 288 16.66 7.57 11.55
N ARG A 289 16.82 7.69 10.21
CA ARG A 289 17.82 6.89 9.47
C ARG A 289 19.24 7.16 9.96
N LYS A 290 19.60 8.43 10.16
CA LYS A 290 20.90 8.82 10.71
C LYS A 290 21.14 8.21 12.08
N TYR A 291 20.16 8.32 12.98
CA TYR A 291 20.23 7.73 14.32
C TYR A 291 20.43 6.21 14.29
N VAL A 292 19.68 5.48 13.45
CA VAL A 292 19.90 4.03 13.30
C VAL A 292 21.25 3.72 12.66
N GLY A 293 21.68 4.53 11.68
CA GLY A 293 22.96 4.39 10.99
C GLY A 293 24.18 4.47 11.92
N GLU A 294 24.07 5.25 12.99
CA GLU A 294 25.08 5.41 14.03
C GLU A 294 24.93 4.41 15.19
N SER A 295 23.78 3.72 15.27
CA SER A 295 23.46 2.79 16.35
C SER A 295 24.08 1.40 16.12
N PRO A 296 24.50 0.70 17.21
CA PRO A 296 24.92 -0.71 17.13
C PRO A 296 23.86 -1.65 16.54
N VAL A 297 22.59 -1.24 16.57
CA VAL A 297 21.46 -2.00 16.02
C VAL A 297 21.63 -2.27 14.53
N LEU A 298 22.19 -1.33 13.76
CA LEU A 298 22.43 -1.54 12.34
C LEU A 298 23.35 -2.76 12.09
N GLN A 299 24.45 -2.87 12.84
CA GLN A 299 25.37 -4.00 12.67
C GLN A 299 24.68 -5.32 12.98
N ARG A 300 23.81 -5.34 13.98
CA ARG A 300 23.03 -6.54 14.33
C ARG A 300 22.00 -6.89 13.25
N ILE A 301 21.30 -5.90 12.68
CA ILE A 301 20.39 -6.11 11.54
C ILE A 301 21.14 -6.71 10.36
N LEU A 302 22.29 -6.15 9.99
CA LEU A 302 23.09 -6.64 8.86
C LEU A 302 23.62 -8.05 9.12
N MET A 303 24.06 -8.36 10.34
CA MET A 303 24.48 -9.71 10.71
C MET A 303 23.36 -10.73 10.56
N VAL A 304 22.16 -10.45 11.12
CA VAL A 304 21.00 -11.34 11.00
C VAL A 304 20.54 -11.46 9.54
N PHE A 305 20.61 -10.36 8.77
CA PHE A 305 20.33 -10.40 7.33
C PHE A 305 21.25 -11.41 6.63
N LYS A 306 22.58 -11.31 6.84
CA LYS A 306 23.56 -12.23 6.27
C LYS A 306 23.28 -13.69 6.66
N GLU A 307 23.09 -13.94 7.96
CA GLU A 307 22.83 -15.28 8.49
C GLU A 307 21.60 -15.90 7.83
N LYS A 308 20.48 -15.16 7.78
CA LYS A 308 19.23 -15.63 7.18
C LYS A 308 19.31 -15.78 5.67
N THR A 309 20.00 -14.88 4.96
CA THR A 309 20.23 -15.02 3.51
C THR A 309 21.02 -16.30 3.21
N LEU A 310 22.10 -16.56 3.96
CA LEU A 310 22.93 -17.76 3.76
C LEU A 310 22.20 -19.05 4.15
N ALA A 311 21.38 -19.00 5.20
CA ALA A 311 20.55 -20.12 5.64
C ALA A 311 19.28 -20.32 4.79
N ARG A 312 18.97 -19.39 3.88
CA ARG A 312 17.73 -19.34 3.08
C ARG A 312 16.46 -19.34 3.95
N GLU A 313 16.50 -18.62 5.07
CA GLU A 313 15.37 -18.48 6.01
C GLU A 313 14.59 -17.19 5.74
N TYR A 314 13.46 -17.31 5.03
CA TYR A 314 12.64 -16.16 4.61
C TYR A 314 11.38 -15.99 5.45
N ASP A 315 11.57 -15.89 6.77
CA ASP A 315 10.50 -15.67 7.74
C ASP A 315 10.08 -14.19 7.85
N GLU A 316 9.09 -13.91 8.72
CA GLU A 316 8.61 -12.55 9.00
C GLU A 316 9.74 -11.61 9.44
N TYR A 317 10.75 -12.15 10.13
CA TYR A 317 11.90 -11.37 10.54
C TYR A 317 12.73 -10.91 9.34
N TYR A 318 13.01 -11.82 8.41
CA TYR A 318 13.70 -11.49 7.16
C TYR A 318 12.95 -10.41 6.36
N ILE A 319 11.62 -10.49 6.29
CA ILE A 319 10.78 -9.50 5.59
C ILE A 319 10.90 -8.13 6.24
N ASN A 320 10.86 -8.07 7.57
CA ASN A 320 11.03 -6.81 8.31
C ASN A 320 12.43 -6.21 8.11
N ILE A 321 13.46 -7.04 7.95
CA ILE A 321 14.81 -6.61 7.59
C ILE A 321 14.83 -6.03 6.16
N LEU A 322 14.18 -6.66 5.18
CA LEU A 322 14.08 -6.11 3.83
C LEU A 322 13.32 -4.77 3.82
N LYS A 323 12.21 -4.65 4.55
CA LYS A 323 11.50 -3.38 4.74
C LYS A 323 12.41 -2.30 5.33
N PHE A 324 13.19 -2.67 6.36
CA PHE A 324 14.17 -1.79 6.97
C PHE A 324 15.24 -1.33 5.96
N LEU A 325 15.86 -2.26 5.22
CA LEU A 325 16.86 -1.95 4.20
C LEU A 325 16.30 -1.07 3.07
N ARG A 326 15.03 -1.27 2.70
CA ARG A 326 14.33 -0.41 1.74
C ARG A 326 14.16 1.02 2.25
N GLY A 327 13.78 1.19 3.52
CA GLY A 327 13.69 2.51 4.15
C GLY A 327 15.05 3.20 4.26
N MET A 328 16.06 2.46 4.71
CA MET A 328 17.42 2.97 4.92
C MET A 328 18.15 3.31 3.62
N SER A 329 18.01 2.51 2.57
CA SER A 329 18.66 2.73 1.26
C SER A 329 18.24 4.02 0.56
N ARG A 330 17.19 4.71 1.04
CA ARG A 330 16.81 6.05 0.58
C ARG A 330 17.68 7.17 1.17
N SER A 331 18.56 6.89 2.12
CA SER A 331 19.48 7.87 2.73
C SER A 331 20.85 7.85 2.06
N ILE A 332 21.25 9.00 1.51
CA ILE A 332 22.60 9.19 0.94
C ILE A 332 23.68 8.97 2.01
N LEU A 333 23.44 9.43 3.24
CA LEU A 333 24.37 9.26 4.35
C LEU A 333 24.57 7.77 4.66
N PHE A 334 23.48 6.99 4.68
CA PHE A 334 23.54 5.56 4.88
C PHE A 334 24.29 4.84 3.75
N LEU A 335 24.00 5.19 2.48
CA LEU A 335 24.67 4.62 1.31
C LEU A 335 26.17 4.94 1.26
N ARG A 336 26.61 6.06 1.86
CA ARG A 336 28.02 6.46 1.94
C ARG A 336 28.71 6.00 3.23
N SER A 337 28.06 5.18 4.05
CA SER A 337 28.55 4.75 5.37
C SER A 337 29.29 3.40 5.33
N LYS A 338 29.38 2.72 6.48
CA LYS A 338 29.89 1.35 6.65
C LYS A 338 29.21 0.31 5.75
N LEU A 339 28.06 0.65 5.14
CA LEU A 339 27.42 -0.19 4.14
C LEU A 339 28.29 -0.40 2.90
N LEU A 340 29.23 0.51 2.60
CA LEU A 340 30.13 0.38 1.44
C LEU A 340 31.00 -0.88 1.51
N ASP A 341 31.47 -1.21 2.72
CA ASP A 341 32.33 -2.37 2.96
C ASP A 341 31.53 -3.67 3.18
N TYR A 342 30.22 -3.54 3.41
CA TYR A 342 29.34 -4.68 3.60
C TYR A 342 28.89 -5.25 2.23
N PRO A 343 28.84 -6.59 2.05
CA PRO A 343 28.49 -7.23 0.77
C PRO A 343 26.96 -7.24 0.52
N ILE A 344 26.33 -6.06 0.61
CA ILE A 344 24.86 -5.93 0.51
C ILE A 344 24.35 -6.31 -0.88
N VAL A 345 25.07 -5.92 -1.94
CA VAL A 345 24.66 -6.17 -3.32
C VAL A 345 24.67 -7.66 -3.61
N GLU A 346 25.75 -8.33 -3.22
CA GLU A 346 25.97 -9.75 -3.40
C GLU A 346 24.91 -10.57 -2.67
N LEU A 347 24.60 -10.22 -1.40
CA LEU A 347 23.56 -10.91 -0.62
C LEU A 347 22.15 -10.72 -1.19
N LEU A 348 21.81 -9.51 -1.65
CA LEU A 348 20.52 -9.24 -2.27
C LEU A 348 20.34 -10.01 -3.59
N VAL A 349 21.38 -10.06 -4.42
CA VAL A 349 21.36 -10.80 -5.69
C VAL A 349 21.33 -12.32 -5.48
N GLU A 350 22.02 -12.83 -4.47
CA GLU A 350 21.97 -14.26 -4.12
C GLU A 350 20.54 -14.68 -3.77
N ASN A 351 19.81 -13.82 -3.03
CA ASN A 351 18.40 -14.06 -2.72
C ASN A 351 17.54 -14.11 -3.99
N LEU A 352 17.74 -13.18 -4.93
CA LEU A 352 17.05 -13.21 -6.23
C LEU A 352 17.31 -14.55 -6.95
N SER A 353 18.56 -15.02 -6.97
CA SER A 353 18.94 -16.27 -7.66
C SER A 353 18.19 -17.48 -7.10
N SER A 354 18.03 -17.56 -5.77
CA SER A 354 17.30 -18.66 -5.12
C SER A 354 15.81 -18.72 -5.49
N ASN A 355 15.23 -17.58 -5.92
CA ASN A 355 13.82 -17.50 -6.30
C ASN A 355 13.58 -18.02 -7.73
N ILE A 356 14.58 -17.90 -8.62
CA ILE A 356 14.53 -18.44 -9.98
C ILE A 356 14.48 -19.97 -9.94
N ASP A 357 15.33 -20.59 -9.13
CA ASP A 357 15.40 -22.05 -8.99
C ASP A 357 14.06 -22.65 -8.53
N ILE A 358 13.36 -21.98 -7.60
CA ILE A 358 12.05 -22.40 -7.11
C ILE A 358 10.99 -22.28 -8.21
N SER A 359 10.99 -21.19 -8.98
CA SER A 359 10.00 -20.97 -10.04
C SER A 359 10.10 -21.99 -11.19
N SER A 360 11.32 -22.39 -11.55
CA SER A 360 11.56 -23.39 -12.60
C SER A 360 11.18 -24.83 -12.22
N THR A 361 11.01 -25.13 -10.94
CA THR A 361 10.60 -26.46 -10.46
C THR A 361 9.08 -26.64 -10.32
N THR A 362 8.29 -25.57 -10.44
CA THR A 362 6.83 -25.59 -10.25
C THR A 362 6.10 -24.92 -11.41
N ASN A 363 5.66 -25.71 -12.41
CA ASN A 363 4.72 -25.24 -13.43
C ASN A 363 3.30 -25.33 -12.86
N THR A 364 2.70 -24.17 -12.56
CA THR A 364 1.31 -24.10 -12.08
C THR A 364 0.43 -23.63 -13.24
N THR A 365 -0.53 -24.45 -13.66
CA THR A 365 -1.47 -24.09 -14.74
C THR A 365 -2.81 -23.74 -14.09
N ILE A 366 -3.24 -22.49 -14.23
CA ILE A 366 -4.55 -22.03 -13.75
C ILE A 366 -5.52 -22.12 -14.92
N ASP A 367 -6.44 -23.08 -14.89
CA ASP A 367 -7.53 -23.17 -15.87
C ASP A 367 -8.64 -22.21 -15.46
N SER A 368 -8.83 -21.14 -16.23
CA SER A 368 -9.78 -20.06 -15.92
C SER A 368 -11.27 -20.45 -16.01
N THR A 369 -11.58 -21.71 -16.34
CA THR A 369 -12.97 -22.17 -16.49
C THR A 369 -13.51 -22.94 -15.29
N THR A 370 -12.64 -23.37 -14.37
CA THR A 370 -13.01 -23.99 -13.09
C THR A 370 -12.28 -23.25 -11.96
N ASN A 371 -12.92 -23.02 -10.80
CA ASN A 371 -12.26 -22.41 -9.62
C ASN A 371 -11.25 -23.39 -8.95
N ASP A 372 -10.58 -24.23 -9.74
CA ASP A 372 -9.64 -25.25 -9.29
C ASP A 372 -8.21 -24.82 -9.62
N ILE A 373 -7.32 -24.86 -8.62
CA ILE A 373 -5.89 -24.60 -8.80
C ILE A 373 -5.21 -25.96 -8.97
N ASN A 374 -4.76 -26.27 -10.19
CA ASN A 374 -3.97 -27.47 -10.46
C ASN A 374 -2.47 -27.16 -10.35
N ILE A 375 -1.82 -27.74 -9.34
CA ILE A 375 -0.37 -27.66 -9.14
C ILE A 375 0.25 -28.94 -9.69
N THR A 376 0.95 -28.86 -10.83
CA THR A 376 1.66 -29.99 -11.43
C THR A 376 3.14 -29.91 -11.05
N THR A 377 3.63 -30.81 -10.20
CA THR A 377 5.06 -30.89 -9.86
C THR A 377 5.77 -31.85 -10.79
N ASN A 378 6.71 -31.34 -11.61
CA ASN A 378 7.57 -32.19 -12.42
C ASN A 378 8.73 -32.73 -11.56
N THR A 379 8.49 -33.83 -10.84
CA THR A 379 9.55 -34.70 -10.36
C THR A 379 9.77 -35.82 -11.35
N THR A 380 11.03 -36.03 -11.75
CA THR A 380 11.43 -37.17 -12.59
C THR A 380 11.02 -38.47 -11.89
N ASN A 381 10.08 -39.17 -12.52
CA ASN A 381 9.40 -40.41 -12.12
C ASN A 381 8.20 -40.19 -11.18
N THR A 382 7.01 -40.54 -11.69
CA THR A 382 5.64 -40.46 -11.12
C THR A 382 4.96 -39.08 -11.14
N THR A 383 4.02 -38.93 -12.08
CA THR A 383 2.99 -37.88 -12.13
C THR A 383 1.90 -38.22 -11.11
N ASN A 384 1.75 -37.41 -10.06
CA ASN A 384 0.58 -37.42 -9.20
C ASN A 384 -0.19 -36.13 -9.43
N ASP A 385 -1.40 -36.23 -9.98
CA ASP A 385 -2.31 -35.09 -10.11
C ASP A 385 -3.03 -34.88 -8.78
N ILE A 386 -2.93 -33.68 -8.21
CA ILE A 386 -3.65 -33.28 -6.99
C ILE A 386 -4.62 -32.16 -7.37
N ASN A 387 -5.92 -32.44 -7.35
CA ASN A 387 -6.97 -31.44 -7.54
C ASN A 387 -7.27 -30.76 -6.20
N ILE A 388 -7.11 -29.45 -6.13
CA ILE A 388 -7.50 -28.63 -4.96
C ILE A 388 -8.68 -27.75 -5.36
N THR A 389 -9.87 -28.08 -4.85
CA THR A 389 -11.09 -27.29 -5.04
C THR A 389 -11.23 -26.28 -3.92
N THR A 390 -11.28 -24.99 -4.28
CA THR A 390 -11.56 -23.91 -3.31
C THR A 390 -13.04 -23.53 -3.38
N ASN A 391 -13.79 -23.83 -2.32
CA ASN A 391 -15.14 -23.26 -2.15
C ASN A 391 -15.03 -21.91 -1.44
N THR A 392 -16.01 -21.03 -1.66
CA THR A 392 -16.09 -19.62 -1.24
C THR A 392 -16.11 -19.35 0.27
N THR A 393 -15.81 -20.36 1.08
CA THR A 393 -15.56 -20.29 2.52
C THR A 393 -14.22 -20.97 2.75
N ASN A 394 -13.31 -20.33 3.50
CA ASN A 394 -11.90 -20.71 3.75
C ASN A 394 -11.60 -22.13 4.31
N ASP A 395 -12.46 -23.11 4.10
CA ASP A 395 -12.24 -24.53 4.40
C ASP A 395 -11.78 -25.26 3.12
N ILE A 396 -10.53 -25.74 3.14
CA ILE A 396 -9.96 -26.60 2.10
C ILE A 396 -10.50 -28.02 2.36
N ASN A 397 -11.50 -28.46 1.60
CA ASN A 397 -11.94 -29.86 1.62
C ASN A 397 -11.13 -30.67 0.60
N ILE A 398 -10.23 -31.53 1.09
CA ILE A 398 -9.51 -32.50 0.27
C ILE A 398 -10.34 -33.78 0.25
N THR A 399 -10.95 -34.10 -0.89
CA THR A 399 -11.71 -35.36 -1.06
C THR A 399 -10.77 -36.41 -1.66
N THR A 400 -10.19 -37.28 -0.82
CA THR A 400 -9.45 -38.45 -1.29
C THR A 400 -10.43 -39.60 -1.53
N ASN A 401 -10.83 -39.84 -2.77
CA ASN A 401 -11.52 -41.07 -3.14
C ASN A 401 -10.50 -42.22 -3.24
N THR A 402 -10.12 -42.76 -2.09
CA THR A 402 -9.45 -44.07 -2.00
C THR A 402 -9.52 -44.55 -0.56
N THR A 403 -9.91 -45.80 -0.37
CA THR A 403 -9.83 -46.52 0.91
C THR A 403 -8.35 -46.67 1.24
N ILE A 404 -7.83 -45.93 2.23
CA ILE A 404 -6.40 -45.85 2.49
C ILE A 404 -6.04 -46.39 3.88
N ASP A 405 -5.04 -47.27 3.86
CA ASP A 405 -4.40 -47.91 4.99
C ASP A 405 -3.62 -46.90 5.86
N THR A 406 -3.66 -47.08 7.18
CA THR A 406 -3.26 -46.09 8.20
C THR A 406 -1.79 -45.62 8.15
N THR A 407 -0.89 -46.34 7.48
CA THR A 407 0.52 -45.95 7.26
C THR A 407 0.71 -44.87 6.20
N THR A 408 -0.31 -44.61 5.37
CA THR A 408 -0.26 -43.61 4.29
C THR A 408 -0.66 -42.20 4.77
N ILE A 409 -1.24 -42.09 5.97
CA ILE A 409 -1.74 -40.84 6.56
C ILE A 409 -0.57 -39.94 7.02
N ASP A 410 0.50 -40.52 7.56
CA ASP A 410 1.68 -39.76 7.98
C ASP A 410 2.44 -39.17 6.79
N THR A 411 2.57 -39.92 5.69
CA THR A 411 3.20 -39.41 4.46
C THR A 411 2.35 -38.34 3.78
N THR A 412 1.02 -38.46 3.77
CA THR A 412 0.13 -37.42 3.22
C THR A 412 0.14 -36.14 4.06
N ASN A 413 0.10 -36.21 5.39
CA ASN A 413 0.20 -35.03 6.24
C ASN A 413 1.55 -34.32 6.11
N THR A 414 2.66 -35.07 6.02
CA THR A 414 3.99 -34.49 5.78
C THR A 414 4.08 -33.82 4.40
N THR A 415 3.40 -34.40 3.39
CA THR A 415 3.34 -33.86 2.03
C THR A 415 2.47 -32.61 1.97
N ILE A 416 1.32 -32.58 2.64
CA ILE A 416 0.43 -31.41 2.72
C ILE A 416 1.10 -30.26 3.46
N ASP A 417 1.74 -30.51 4.61
CA ASP A 417 2.53 -29.50 5.31
C ASP A 417 3.68 -28.96 4.45
N SER A 418 4.32 -29.82 3.66
CA SER A 418 5.36 -29.40 2.71
C SER A 418 4.81 -28.55 1.57
N ILE A 419 3.60 -28.85 1.08
CA ILE A 419 2.92 -28.11 0.01
C ILE A 419 2.42 -26.75 0.52
N ILE A 420 1.81 -26.69 1.71
CA ILE A 420 1.35 -25.44 2.34
C ILE A 420 2.56 -24.55 2.66
N LYS A 421 3.65 -25.12 3.22
CA LYS A 421 4.90 -24.38 3.42
C LYS A 421 5.49 -23.87 2.10
N ARG A 422 5.41 -24.64 1.01
CA ARG A 422 5.86 -24.22 -0.32
C ARG A 422 5.00 -23.08 -0.91
N GLY A 423 3.67 -23.16 -0.78
CA GLY A 423 2.76 -22.09 -1.25
C GLY A 423 2.94 -20.78 -0.49
N VAL A 424 3.08 -20.85 0.83
CA VAL A 424 3.37 -19.69 1.69
C VAL A 424 4.76 -19.11 1.36
N ASN A 425 5.76 -19.96 1.17
CA ASN A 425 7.09 -19.52 0.73
C ASN A 425 7.05 -18.85 -0.66
N TYR A 426 6.20 -19.29 -1.57
CA TYR A 426 6.08 -18.70 -2.92
C TYR A 426 5.53 -17.26 -2.88
N THR A 427 4.49 -16.98 -2.10
CA THR A 427 3.96 -15.60 -1.94
C THR A 427 4.98 -14.67 -1.27
N TYR A 428 5.70 -15.17 -0.26
CA TYR A 428 6.81 -14.41 0.34
C TYR A 428 7.93 -14.14 -0.65
N THR A 429 8.25 -15.12 -1.49
CA THR A 429 9.30 -15.04 -2.52
C THR A 429 9.01 -13.94 -3.56
N LEU A 430 7.76 -13.82 -4.05
CA LEU A 430 7.38 -12.78 -4.99
C LEU A 430 7.48 -11.37 -4.37
N HIS A 431 6.92 -11.18 -3.16
CA HIS A 431 6.96 -9.89 -2.47
C HIS A 431 8.39 -9.45 -2.11
N ASN A 432 9.25 -10.41 -1.76
CA ASN A 432 10.66 -10.17 -1.48
C ASN A 432 11.41 -9.71 -2.74
N THR A 433 11.08 -10.27 -3.91
CA THR A 433 11.75 -9.93 -5.19
C THR A 433 11.57 -8.46 -5.55
N SER A 434 10.34 -7.95 -5.58
CA SER A 434 10.07 -6.51 -5.82
C SER A 434 10.82 -5.63 -4.80
N THR A 435 10.75 -5.99 -3.51
CA THR A 435 11.43 -5.24 -2.45
C THR A 435 12.95 -5.21 -2.65
N ILE A 436 13.56 -6.34 -3.01
CA ILE A 436 15.00 -6.46 -3.27
C ILE A 436 15.40 -5.63 -4.49
N LEU A 437 14.67 -5.70 -5.61
CA LEU A 437 14.94 -4.91 -6.80
C LEU A 437 14.87 -3.41 -6.52
N LEU A 438 13.93 -2.97 -5.66
CA LEU A 438 13.84 -1.59 -5.21
C LEU A 438 14.96 -1.16 -4.26
N ILE A 439 15.50 -2.07 -3.43
CA ILE A 439 16.70 -1.78 -2.64
C ILE A 439 17.91 -1.65 -3.56
N LEU A 440 18.07 -2.59 -4.50
CA LEU A 440 19.15 -2.56 -5.49
C LEU A 440 19.10 -1.29 -6.33
N SER A 441 17.92 -0.83 -6.75
CA SER A 441 17.77 0.40 -7.53
C SER A 441 18.24 1.65 -6.79
N ASN A 442 18.08 1.69 -5.46
CA ASN A 442 18.64 2.76 -4.64
C ASN A 442 20.17 2.61 -4.48
N LEU A 443 20.66 1.37 -4.30
CA LEU A 443 22.10 1.11 -4.13
C LEU A 443 22.90 1.47 -5.38
N VAL A 444 22.43 1.05 -6.57
CA VAL A 444 23.14 1.28 -7.84
C VAL A 444 22.95 2.70 -8.39
N PHE A 445 22.31 3.58 -7.63
CA PHE A 445 22.33 5.00 -7.94
C PHE A 445 23.74 5.58 -7.71
N GLU A 446 23.96 6.87 -8.00
CA GLU A 446 25.27 7.55 -8.05
C GLU A 446 26.09 7.53 -6.73
N TYR A 447 25.58 6.94 -5.65
CA TYR A 447 26.19 7.00 -4.34
C TYR A 447 27.07 5.78 -4.05
N GLY A 448 28.39 5.98 -4.05
CA GLY A 448 29.36 4.95 -3.64
C GLY A 448 29.82 4.05 -4.79
N ASN A 449 30.30 2.85 -4.46
CA ASN A 449 30.90 1.91 -5.43
C ASN A 449 29.97 0.73 -5.78
N TYR A 450 28.67 0.83 -5.50
CA TYR A 450 27.72 -0.27 -5.67
C TYR A 450 27.49 -0.66 -7.13
N LYS A 451 27.52 0.30 -8.08
CA LYS A 451 27.43 -0.01 -9.52
C LYS A 451 28.49 -1.01 -9.96
N LYS A 452 29.75 -0.77 -9.58
CA LYS A 452 30.86 -1.69 -9.93
C LYS A 452 30.68 -3.06 -9.30
N LYS A 453 30.18 -3.14 -8.07
CA LYS A 453 29.82 -4.40 -7.41
C LYS A 453 28.62 -5.10 -8.08
N PHE A 454 27.73 -4.34 -8.71
CA PHE A 454 26.54 -4.86 -9.37
C PHE A 454 26.78 -5.37 -10.79
N ILE A 455 27.82 -4.91 -11.50
CA ILE A 455 28.14 -5.34 -12.87
C ILE A 455 28.12 -6.87 -13.05
N PRO A 456 28.78 -7.69 -12.20
CA PRO A 456 28.79 -9.16 -12.36
C PRO A 456 27.42 -9.83 -12.13
N HIS A 457 26.45 -9.06 -11.63
CA HIS A 457 25.14 -9.52 -11.20
C HIS A 457 24.00 -8.98 -12.08
N LEU A 458 24.30 -8.15 -13.07
CA LEU A 458 23.31 -7.51 -13.92
C LEU A 458 22.40 -8.52 -14.63
N SER A 459 22.96 -9.58 -15.20
CA SER A 459 22.20 -10.63 -15.89
C SER A 459 21.22 -11.36 -14.96
N LYS A 460 21.60 -11.60 -13.69
CA LYS A 460 20.73 -12.20 -12.68
C LYS A 460 19.53 -11.33 -12.36
N ALA A 461 19.71 -10.01 -12.29
CA ALA A 461 18.59 -9.10 -12.12
C ALA A 461 17.70 -9.06 -13.38
N LEU A 462 18.30 -9.01 -14.57
CA LEU A 462 17.56 -8.98 -15.85
C LEU A 462 16.68 -10.21 -16.09
N ALA A 463 16.98 -11.35 -15.46
CA ALA A 463 16.11 -12.54 -15.50
C ALA A 463 14.68 -12.27 -14.98
N PHE A 464 14.47 -11.20 -14.23
CA PHE A 464 13.16 -10.79 -13.72
C PHE A 464 12.44 -9.77 -14.62
N LYS A 465 12.95 -9.45 -15.82
CA LYS A 465 12.33 -8.46 -16.73
C LYS A 465 10.86 -8.77 -17.04
N GLU A 466 10.51 -10.05 -17.13
CA GLU A 466 9.15 -10.50 -17.49
C GLU A 466 8.19 -10.48 -16.29
N THR A 467 8.68 -10.78 -15.09
CA THR A 467 7.85 -10.89 -13.88
C THR A 467 7.76 -9.59 -13.08
N HIS A 468 8.80 -8.74 -13.14
CA HIS A 468 8.90 -7.47 -12.41
C HIS A 468 9.42 -6.34 -13.34
N PRO A 469 8.74 -6.08 -14.47
CA PRO A 469 9.23 -5.16 -15.47
C PRO A 469 9.43 -3.73 -14.94
N GLU A 470 8.54 -3.23 -14.08
CA GLU A 470 8.62 -1.86 -13.57
C GLU A 470 9.84 -1.66 -12.66
N GLU A 471 10.08 -2.58 -11.73
CA GLU A 471 11.22 -2.53 -10.83
C GLU A 471 12.55 -2.69 -11.58
N ILE A 472 12.59 -3.57 -12.59
CA ILE A 472 13.75 -3.70 -13.47
C ILE A 472 14.00 -2.41 -14.23
N LEU A 473 12.96 -1.76 -14.74
CA LEU A 473 13.12 -0.51 -15.44
C LEU A 473 13.66 0.61 -14.53
N VAL A 474 13.16 0.70 -13.30
CA VAL A 474 13.66 1.65 -12.29
C VAL A 474 15.11 1.35 -11.91
N LEU A 475 15.44 0.06 -11.70
CA LEU A 475 16.80 -0.41 -11.41
C LEU A 475 17.77 -0.01 -12.51
N LEU A 476 17.44 -0.31 -13.76
CA LEU A 476 18.30 -0.02 -14.90
C LEU A 476 18.44 1.48 -15.15
N LYS A 477 17.36 2.25 -14.99
CA LYS A 477 17.39 3.71 -15.14
C LYS A 477 18.39 4.32 -14.16
N ASN A 478 18.38 3.87 -12.90
CA ASN A 478 19.32 4.32 -11.88
C ASN A 478 20.73 3.78 -12.13
N TYR A 479 20.85 2.52 -12.56
CA TYR A 479 22.13 1.89 -12.90
C TYR A 479 22.84 2.59 -14.06
N LEU A 480 22.13 3.16 -15.05
CA LEU A 480 22.72 3.87 -16.18
C LEU A 480 22.89 5.39 -15.97
N PHE A 481 22.26 5.96 -14.94
CA PHE A 481 22.38 7.40 -14.63
C PHE A 481 23.82 7.76 -14.24
N GLU A 482 24.51 8.60 -14.99
CA GLU A 482 25.93 8.96 -14.75
C GLU A 482 26.85 7.73 -14.59
N SER A 483 26.70 6.76 -15.50
CA SER A 483 27.50 5.55 -15.50
C SER A 483 28.64 5.61 -16.50
N ASP A 484 29.77 5.02 -16.11
CA ASP A 484 30.93 4.86 -17.00
C ASP A 484 30.61 3.92 -18.17
N TRP A 485 31.47 3.97 -19.19
CA TRP A 485 31.32 3.14 -20.37
C TRP A 485 31.34 1.64 -20.04
N LEU A 486 32.15 1.20 -19.07
CA LEU A 486 32.20 -0.20 -18.65
C LEU A 486 30.82 -0.70 -18.18
N SER A 487 30.11 0.10 -17.41
CA SER A 487 28.77 -0.23 -16.91
C SER A 487 27.73 -0.28 -18.05
N LYS A 488 27.81 0.65 -19.01
CA LYS A 488 26.95 0.67 -20.21
C LYS A 488 27.24 -0.49 -21.15
N GLU A 489 28.51 -0.82 -21.36
CA GLU A 489 28.94 -1.97 -22.16
C GLU A 489 28.44 -3.28 -21.52
N ALA A 490 28.54 -3.41 -20.19
CA ALA A 490 27.98 -4.55 -19.47
C ALA A 490 26.46 -4.66 -19.66
N PHE A 491 25.73 -3.53 -19.66
CA PHE A 491 24.30 -3.50 -19.98
C PHE A 491 24.04 -4.00 -21.40
N ILE A 492 24.71 -3.43 -22.40
CA ILE A 492 24.55 -3.82 -23.81
C ILE A 492 24.79 -5.32 -24.01
N LYS A 493 25.85 -5.88 -23.38
CA LYS A 493 26.18 -7.31 -23.48
C LYS A 493 25.18 -8.21 -22.76
N ALA A 494 24.54 -7.73 -21.70
CA ALA A 494 23.60 -8.51 -20.90
C ALA A 494 22.15 -8.48 -21.44
N THR A 495 21.86 -7.61 -22.41
CA THR A 495 20.53 -7.44 -23.01
C THR A 495 20.46 -7.94 -24.46
N GLU A 496 19.28 -8.40 -24.87
CA GLU A 496 18.99 -8.79 -26.25
C GLU A 496 18.67 -7.56 -27.13
N LYS A 497 18.73 -7.71 -28.46
CA LYS A 497 18.52 -6.60 -29.41
C LYS A 497 17.11 -5.98 -29.33
N ASP A 498 16.12 -6.80 -29.03
CA ASP A 498 14.71 -6.46 -28.87
C ASP A 498 14.35 -6.03 -27.43
N PHE A 499 15.35 -5.82 -26.56
CA PHE A 499 15.14 -5.45 -25.16
C PHE A 499 14.19 -4.25 -25.00
N PHE A 500 14.36 -3.19 -25.79
CA PHE A 500 13.48 -2.02 -25.70
C PHE A 500 12.09 -2.27 -26.28
N ASP A 501 11.94 -3.12 -27.30
CA ASP A 501 10.63 -3.46 -27.88
C ASP A 501 9.73 -4.16 -26.84
N PHE A 502 10.31 -5.01 -26.00
CA PHE A 502 9.62 -5.60 -24.86
C PHE A 502 9.01 -4.51 -23.95
N PHE A 503 9.78 -3.48 -23.58
CA PHE A 503 9.29 -2.43 -22.68
C PHE A 503 8.29 -1.49 -23.34
N PHE A 504 8.44 -1.20 -24.64
CA PHE A 504 7.47 -0.41 -25.39
C PHE A 504 6.12 -1.14 -25.54
N SER A 505 6.13 -2.46 -25.67
CA SER A 505 4.92 -3.27 -25.87
C SER A 505 4.12 -3.49 -24.58
N ASN A 506 4.78 -3.53 -23.42
CA ASN A 506 4.15 -3.90 -22.15
C ASN A 506 3.43 -2.76 -21.40
N SER A 507 3.17 -1.61 -22.04
CA SER A 507 2.45 -0.46 -21.42
C SER A 507 3.05 0.05 -20.10
N ILE A 508 4.35 -0.13 -19.89
CA ILE A 508 5.07 0.30 -18.69
C ILE A 508 5.23 1.84 -18.71
N SER A 509 5.58 2.44 -17.57
CA SER A 509 5.93 3.86 -17.42
C SER A 509 6.91 4.35 -18.51
N LEU A 510 6.37 4.89 -19.61
CA LEU A 510 7.14 5.43 -20.74
C LEU A 510 8.09 6.55 -20.31
N GLU A 511 7.73 7.32 -19.28
CA GLU A 511 8.61 8.32 -18.67
C GLU A 511 9.89 7.66 -18.13
N THR A 512 9.77 6.55 -17.41
CA THR A 512 10.91 5.82 -16.86
C THR A 512 11.73 5.18 -17.98
N LEU A 513 11.07 4.66 -19.02
CA LEU A 513 11.72 4.05 -20.18
C LEU A 513 12.55 5.06 -20.97
N PHE A 514 11.98 6.22 -21.29
CA PHE A 514 12.73 7.26 -21.98
C PHE A 514 13.83 7.87 -21.11
N ASN A 515 13.68 7.88 -19.78
CA ASN A 515 14.76 8.27 -18.89
C ASN A 515 15.92 7.26 -18.91
N LEU A 516 15.63 5.95 -18.95
CA LEU A 516 16.65 4.91 -19.18
C LEU A 516 17.36 5.12 -20.52
N ILE A 517 16.60 5.30 -21.60
CA ILE A 517 17.14 5.52 -22.96
C ILE A 517 18.03 6.77 -22.98
N ARG A 518 17.55 7.88 -22.42
CA ARG A 518 18.30 9.14 -22.29
C ARG A 518 19.65 8.93 -21.61
N ASN A 519 19.67 8.19 -20.49
CA ASN A 519 20.88 7.91 -19.73
C ASN A 519 21.84 7.01 -20.51
N LEU A 520 21.32 6.06 -21.29
CA LEU A 520 22.11 5.19 -22.16
C LEU A 520 22.81 5.99 -23.27
N VAL A 521 22.08 6.80 -24.03
CA VAL A 521 22.60 7.52 -25.21
C VAL A 521 23.43 8.77 -24.88
N CYS A 522 23.54 9.13 -23.60
CA CYS A 522 24.43 10.18 -23.12
C CYS A 522 25.89 9.70 -23.10
N GLU A 523 26.46 9.39 -24.27
CA GLU A 523 27.76 8.70 -24.38
C GLU A 523 28.48 9.01 -25.70
N GLU A 524 29.81 9.01 -25.68
CA GLU A 524 30.64 9.22 -26.87
C GLU A 524 30.58 8.02 -27.83
N ASN A 525 30.48 6.80 -27.29
CA ASN A 525 30.40 5.55 -28.06
C ASN A 525 28.97 5.24 -28.56
N LEU A 526 28.24 6.27 -29.01
CA LEU A 526 26.84 6.18 -29.40
C LEU A 526 26.58 5.15 -30.53
N GLU A 527 27.51 5.00 -31.48
CA GLU A 527 27.36 4.07 -32.60
C GLU A 527 27.15 2.62 -32.14
N MET A 528 27.90 2.17 -31.12
CA MET A 528 27.75 0.81 -30.59
C MET A 528 26.37 0.60 -29.97
N ILE A 529 25.83 1.62 -29.28
CA ILE A 529 24.47 1.57 -28.73
C ILE A 529 23.44 1.44 -29.85
N LEU A 530 23.56 2.25 -30.90
CA LEU A 530 22.60 2.24 -32.02
C LEU A 530 22.69 0.97 -32.87
N VAL A 531 23.87 0.34 -32.97
CA VAL A 531 24.02 -0.97 -33.61
C VAL A 531 23.36 -2.08 -32.78
N SER A 532 23.48 -2.02 -31.45
CA SER A 532 22.84 -2.99 -30.56
C SER A 532 21.32 -2.84 -30.49
N PHE A 533 20.81 -1.60 -30.57
CA PHE A 533 19.39 -1.27 -30.47
C PHE A 533 18.94 -0.42 -31.67
N ASN A 534 18.86 -1.05 -32.85
CA ASN A 534 18.65 -0.38 -34.15
C ASN A 534 17.31 0.35 -34.30
N ASN A 535 16.29 -0.01 -33.51
CA ASN A 535 14.97 0.61 -33.49
C ASN A 535 14.87 1.82 -32.54
N LEU A 536 15.91 2.11 -31.74
CA LEU A 536 15.81 3.09 -30.65
C LEU A 536 15.48 4.50 -31.16
N VAL A 537 16.09 4.87 -32.30
CA VAL A 537 15.82 6.14 -32.97
C VAL A 537 14.39 6.19 -33.52
N SER A 538 13.95 5.17 -34.25
CA SER A 538 12.61 5.15 -34.84
C SER A 538 11.52 5.16 -33.77
N GLN A 539 11.70 4.42 -32.67
CA GLN A 539 10.79 4.44 -31.51
C GLN A 539 10.76 5.82 -30.85
N THR A 540 11.93 6.45 -30.63
CA THR A 540 11.99 7.80 -30.05
C THR A 540 11.20 8.82 -30.89
N LEU A 541 11.36 8.77 -32.21
CA LEU A 541 10.65 9.65 -33.13
C LEU A 541 9.17 9.30 -33.28
N PHE A 542 8.79 8.03 -33.16
CA PHE A 542 7.39 7.61 -33.13
C PHE A 542 6.68 8.21 -31.91
N PHE A 543 7.26 8.06 -30.71
CA PHE A 543 6.67 8.59 -29.48
C PHE A 543 6.70 10.12 -29.41
N LEU A 544 7.71 10.80 -29.97
CA LEU A 544 7.70 12.26 -30.11
C LEU A 544 6.42 12.76 -30.79
N ARG A 545 5.96 12.03 -31.82
CA ARG A 545 4.76 12.36 -32.58
C ARG A 545 3.49 12.03 -31.79
N SER A 546 3.44 10.85 -31.20
CA SER A 546 2.21 10.29 -30.62
C SER A 546 1.89 10.72 -29.19
N THR A 547 2.86 11.20 -28.40
CA THR A 547 2.63 11.58 -27.01
C THR A 547 2.50 13.09 -26.80
N ASP A 548 1.54 13.50 -25.97
CA ASP A 548 1.37 14.89 -25.53
C ASP A 548 1.71 15.09 -24.06
N SER A 549 2.16 14.04 -23.36
CA SER A 549 2.54 14.12 -21.95
C SER A 549 3.82 14.94 -21.80
N PRO A 550 3.80 16.10 -21.10
CA PRO A 550 5.00 16.93 -20.96
C PRO A 550 6.14 16.21 -20.25
N ARG A 551 5.84 15.26 -19.35
CA ARG A 551 6.85 14.47 -18.64
C ARG A 551 7.58 13.50 -19.56
N ILE A 552 6.83 12.82 -20.44
CA ILE A 552 7.41 11.90 -21.43
C ILE A 552 8.17 12.69 -22.49
N LEU A 553 7.57 13.76 -23.02
CA LEU A 553 8.20 14.65 -23.99
C LEU A 553 9.52 15.22 -23.48
N LEU A 554 9.60 15.58 -22.20
CA LEU A 554 10.85 16.07 -21.61
C LEU A 554 11.98 15.05 -21.72
N GLN A 555 11.70 13.77 -21.43
CA GLN A 555 12.69 12.71 -21.57
C GLN A 555 13.06 12.49 -23.04
N ILE A 556 12.08 12.50 -23.95
CA ILE A 556 12.31 12.39 -25.41
C ILE A 556 13.20 13.54 -25.91
N TYR A 557 12.96 14.78 -25.47
CA TYR A 557 13.74 15.93 -25.91
C TYR A 557 15.20 15.81 -25.46
N TYR A 558 15.45 15.38 -24.23
CA TYR A 558 16.81 15.15 -23.78
C TYR A 558 17.46 13.94 -24.45
N THR A 559 16.71 12.89 -24.80
CA THR A 559 17.21 11.81 -25.65
C THR A 559 17.65 12.34 -27.01
N ILE A 560 16.82 13.16 -27.66
CA ILE A 560 17.16 13.81 -28.94
C ILE A 560 18.35 14.74 -28.77
N ALA A 561 18.43 15.51 -27.69
CA ALA A 561 19.58 16.38 -27.41
C ALA A 561 20.88 15.58 -27.31
N ASN A 562 20.87 14.44 -26.61
CA ASN A 562 22.03 13.55 -26.47
C ASN A 562 22.43 12.88 -27.79
N LEU A 563 21.44 12.41 -28.56
CA LEU A 563 21.68 11.88 -29.91
C LEU A 563 22.28 12.96 -30.82
N SER A 564 21.72 14.18 -30.79
CA SER A 564 22.26 15.31 -31.54
C SER A 564 23.63 15.72 -31.03
N ALA A 565 23.97 15.58 -29.75
CA ALA A 565 25.32 15.92 -29.28
C ALA A 565 26.39 15.01 -29.91
N ASN A 566 26.10 13.72 -30.06
CA ASN A 566 27.10 12.71 -30.38
C ASN A 566 27.01 12.13 -31.81
N SER A 567 26.00 12.50 -32.62
CA SER A 567 25.83 11.98 -33.98
C SER A 567 25.54 13.08 -35.01
N PRO A 568 26.51 13.40 -35.90
CA PRO A 568 26.28 14.33 -37.02
C PRO A 568 25.15 13.88 -37.95
N SER A 569 25.04 12.59 -38.25
CA SER A 569 23.97 12.03 -39.09
C SER A 569 22.59 12.20 -38.45
N PHE A 570 22.49 12.07 -37.12
CA PHE A 570 21.24 12.35 -36.41
C PHE A 570 20.89 13.84 -36.42
N ARG A 571 21.86 14.76 -36.34
CA ARG A 571 21.59 16.21 -36.50
C ARG A 571 21.00 16.51 -37.87
N ASP A 572 21.51 15.86 -38.92
CA ASP A 572 20.97 16.01 -40.27
C ASP A 572 19.55 15.45 -40.37
N LEU A 573 19.29 14.28 -39.78
CA LEU A 573 17.95 13.66 -39.70
C LEU A 573 16.91 14.58 -39.04
N VAL A 574 17.26 15.28 -37.95
CA VAL A 574 16.33 16.23 -37.31
C VAL A 574 15.92 17.38 -38.25
N LEU A 575 16.79 17.72 -39.21
CA LEU A 575 16.60 18.77 -40.21
C LEU A 575 16.15 18.24 -41.59
N GLU A 576 15.78 16.97 -41.69
CA GLU A 576 15.21 16.41 -42.92
C GLU A 576 13.72 16.72 -43.04
N ASP A 577 13.29 16.98 -44.26
CA ASP A 577 11.89 17.19 -44.58
C ASP A 577 11.16 15.84 -44.52
N ALA A 578 9.90 15.84 -44.09
CA ALA A 578 9.11 14.63 -43.97
C ALA A 578 8.94 13.85 -45.30
N ASN A 579 9.11 14.53 -46.44
CA ASN A 579 8.98 13.96 -47.78
C ASN A 579 10.24 13.22 -48.26
N THR A 580 11.38 13.33 -47.58
CA THR A 580 12.67 12.77 -48.06
C THR A 580 13.13 11.54 -47.30
N THR A 581 12.49 11.18 -46.19
CA THR A 581 12.85 9.99 -45.42
C THR A 581 12.11 8.75 -45.91
N ASP A 582 12.79 7.58 -45.94
CA ASP A 582 12.20 6.25 -46.21
C ASP A 582 11.04 5.85 -45.28
N TYR A 583 10.69 6.70 -44.30
CA TYR A 583 9.45 6.66 -43.53
C TYR A 583 8.22 7.18 -44.34
N ALA A 584 8.19 6.94 -45.65
CA ALA A 584 7.19 7.44 -46.60
C ALA A 584 5.73 7.01 -46.29
N ASN A 585 5.53 6.02 -45.42
CA ASN A 585 4.20 5.66 -44.91
C ASN A 585 3.56 6.73 -43.99
N TYR A 586 4.29 7.83 -43.72
CA TYR A 586 3.88 8.93 -42.85
C TYR A 586 3.86 10.28 -43.58
N ALA A 587 3.40 10.31 -44.84
CA ALA A 587 3.41 11.50 -45.72
C ALA A 587 2.62 12.74 -45.23
N ASN A 588 1.95 12.69 -44.07
CA ASN A 588 1.17 13.79 -43.49
C ASN A 588 1.82 14.47 -42.27
N TYR A 589 3.04 14.10 -41.87
CA TYR A 589 3.66 14.63 -40.65
C TYR A 589 4.59 15.81 -40.94
N ALA A 590 4.60 16.81 -40.06
CA ALA A 590 5.59 17.88 -40.07
C ALA A 590 7.02 17.34 -39.88
N SER A 591 8.04 18.09 -40.30
CA SER A 591 9.44 17.71 -40.04
C SER A 591 9.68 17.57 -38.53
N ILE A 592 10.70 16.79 -38.13
CA ILE A 592 10.99 16.55 -36.70
C ILE A 592 11.22 17.88 -35.97
N LEU A 593 11.94 18.80 -36.59
CA LEU A 593 12.18 20.15 -36.07
C LEU A 593 10.88 20.93 -35.81
N GLU A 594 9.90 20.85 -36.72
CA GLU A 594 8.62 21.55 -36.54
C GLU A 594 7.81 20.97 -35.38
N ILE A 595 7.80 19.64 -35.21
CA ILE A 595 7.11 18.97 -34.09
C ILE A 595 7.76 19.36 -32.76
N LEU A 596 9.10 19.40 -32.71
CA LEU A 596 9.84 19.86 -31.54
C LEU A 596 9.53 21.33 -31.22
N LYS A 597 9.44 22.18 -32.25
CA LYS A 597 9.09 23.60 -32.08
C LYS A 597 7.67 23.78 -31.55
N GLU A 598 6.71 23.03 -32.11
CA GLU A 598 5.29 23.06 -31.72
C GLU A 598 5.08 22.59 -30.27
N LYS A 599 5.70 21.46 -29.89
CA LYS A 599 5.51 20.86 -28.56
C LYS A 599 6.33 21.54 -27.45
N ALA A 600 7.21 22.50 -27.75
CA ALA A 600 8.01 23.26 -26.79
C ALA A 600 7.16 24.31 -26.01
N THR A 601 6.15 23.86 -25.29
CA THR A 601 5.14 24.72 -24.66
C THR A 601 5.48 25.12 -23.22
N THR A 602 6.14 24.26 -22.46
CA THR A 602 6.53 24.50 -21.06
C THR A 602 7.96 25.03 -20.96
N ARG A 603 8.31 25.64 -19.82
CA ARG A 603 9.68 26.12 -19.55
C ARG A 603 10.73 25.04 -19.78
N ASP A 604 10.52 23.84 -19.25
CA ASP A 604 11.51 22.76 -19.34
C ASP A 604 11.62 22.18 -20.74
N LEU A 605 10.51 22.11 -21.48
CA LEU A 605 10.51 21.69 -22.89
C LEU A 605 11.20 22.75 -23.78
N LYS A 606 10.96 24.04 -23.52
CA LYS A 606 11.68 25.14 -24.20
C LYS A 606 13.18 25.04 -23.95
N LEU A 607 13.60 24.81 -22.70
CA LEU A 607 15.02 24.64 -22.37
C LEU A 607 15.65 23.47 -23.11
N ALA A 608 15.00 22.30 -23.08
CA ALA A 608 15.49 21.12 -23.78
C ALA A 608 15.51 21.30 -25.31
N PHE A 609 14.52 21.99 -25.88
CA PHE A 609 14.49 22.37 -27.29
C PHE A 609 15.68 23.26 -27.68
N VAL A 610 15.91 24.33 -26.91
CA VAL A 610 17.04 25.24 -27.16
C VAL A 610 18.37 24.48 -27.09
N TRP A 611 18.50 23.51 -26.19
CA TRP A 611 19.68 22.64 -26.13
C TRP A 611 19.85 21.80 -27.40
N ILE A 612 18.77 21.21 -27.94
CA ILE A 612 18.82 20.52 -29.24
C ILE A 612 19.34 21.47 -30.33
N ILE A 613 18.85 22.72 -30.37
CA ILE A 613 19.32 23.72 -31.34
C ILE A 613 20.82 24.03 -31.16
N ILE A 614 21.31 24.19 -29.93
CA ILE A 614 22.74 24.39 -29.65
C ILE A 614 23.58 23.24 -30.23
N ASN A 615 23.16 21.98 -29.99
CA ASN A 615 23.90 20.81 -30.45
C ASN A 615 23.90 20.69 -31.99
N ILE A 616 22.77 20.98 -32.65
CA ILE A 616 22.67 20.96 -34.11
C ILE A 616 23.54 22.06 -34.75
N SER A 617 23.55 23.24 -34.15
CA SER A 617 24.27 24.43 -34.64
C SER A 617 25.73 24.50 -34.18
N TRP A 618 26.24 23.50 -33.46
CA TRP A 618 27.62 23.49 -32.97
C TRP A 618 28.63 23.59 -34.12
N LYS A 619 29.72 24.35 -33.89
CA LYS A 619 30.72 24.69 -34.91
C LYS A 619 31.66 23.52 -35.20
N GLU A 620 31.22 22.66 -36.11
CA GLU A 620 31.97 21.52 -36.63
C GLU A 620 31.74 21.35 -38.15
N GLU A 621 32.20 20.25 -38.73
CA GLU A 621 31.93 19.90 -40.13
C GLU A 621 30.42 19.80 -40.41
N GLY A 622 29.98 20.33 -41.55
CA GLY A 622 28.55 20.39 -41.93
C GLY A 622 27.72 21.46 -41.21
N SER A 623 28.24 22.12 -40.16
CA SER A 623 27.50 23.10 -39.35
C SER A 623 26.88 24.25 -40.16
N LYS A 624 27.59 24.80 -41.15
CA LYS A 624 27.09 25.89 -42.02
C LYS A 624 25.77 25.52 -42.71
N ARG A 625 25.72 24.34 -43.33
CA ARG A 625 24.52 23.81 -43.99
C ARG A 625 23.37 23.64 -42.98
N ARG A 626 23.66 23.12 -41.79
CA ARG A 626 22.65 22.94 -40.72
C ARG A 626 22.11 24.29 -40.22
N VAL A 627 22.97 25.29 -40.03
CA VAL A 627 22.58 26.65 -39.66
C VAL A 627 21.71 27.31 -40.72
N GLU A 628 22.03 27.13 -42.01
CA GLU A 628 21.20 27.61 -43.12
C GLU A 628 19.79 26.98 -43.09
N LYS A 629 19.70 25.67 -42.86
CA LYS A 629 18.40 24.98 -42.68
C LYS A 629 17.62 25.47 -41.47
N LEU A 630 18.29 25.69 -40.32
CA LEU A 630 17.68 26.26 -39.12
C LEU A 630 17.12 27.67 -39.39
N LYS A 631 17.88 28.51 -40.10
CA LYS A 631 17.42 29.84 -40.54
C LYS A 631 16.21 29.74 -41.47
N ALA A 632 16.27 28.86 -42.47
CA ALA A 632 15.16 28.64 -43.40
C ALA A 632 13.87 28.14 -42.71
N SER A 633 14.01 27.41 -41.59
CA SER A 633 12.88 26.91 -40.78
C SER A 633 12.35 27.93 -39.76
N GLY A 634 12.85 29.17 -39.76
CA GLY A 634 12.40 30.24 -38.86
C GLY A 634 12.80 30.06 -37.39
N ILE A 635 13.86 29.28 -37.11
CA ILE A 635 14.28 28.99 -35.72
C ILE A 635 14.82 30.24 -35.04
N LYS A 636 15.51 31.11 -35.77
CA LYS A 636 16.02 32.38 -35.21
C LYS A 636 14.88 33.24 -34.69
N GLU A 637 13.82 33.41 -35.47
CA GLU A 637 12.63 34.19 -35.14
C GLU A 637 11.82 33.54 -34.04
N PHE A 638 11.81 32.20 -33.97
CA PHE A 638 11.22 31.46 -32.86
C PHE A 638 11.97 31.74 -31.55
N LEU A 639 13.31 31.60 -31.54
CA LEU A 639 14.15 31.84 -30.35
C LEU A 639 14.01 33.26 -29.82
N LEU A 640 13.97 34.28 -30.71
CA LEU A 640 13.78 35.68 -30.32
C LEU A 640 12.42 35.97 -29.68
N ARG A 641 11.40 35.13 -29.94
CA ARG A 641 10.05 35.25 -29.38
C ARG A 641 9.85 34.41 -28.11
N LEU A 642 10.80 33.55 -27.75
CA LEU A 642 10.70 32.77 -26.53
C LEU A 642 10.81 33.68 -25.31
N GLU A 643 9.77 33.71 -24.49
CA GLU A 643 9.81 34.37 -23.18
C GLU A 643 10.75 33.59 -22.25
N ALA A 644 11.89 34.19 -21.91
CA ALA A 644 12.82 33.64 -20.94
C ALA A 644 12.32 33.90 -19.52
N THR A 645 11.77 32.87 -18.87
CA THR A 645 11.22 32.97 -17.50
C THR A 645 12.30 32.97 -16.41
N ASP A 646 13.54 32.60 -16.76
CA ASP A 646 14.69 32.59 -15.85
C ASP A 646 16.02 32.78 -16.60
N SER A 647 17.09 33.01 -15.83
CA SER A 647 18.43 33.29 -16.36
C SER A 647 19.07 32.12 -17.09
N VAL A 648 18.75 30.86 -16.72
CA VAL A 648 19.32 29.67 -17.36
C VAL A 648 18.76 29.52 -18.77
N LEU A 649 17.44 29.69 -18.93
CA LEU A 649 16.83 29.65 -20.25
C LEU A 649 17.32 30.79 -21.15
N LEU A 650 17.45 32.01 -20.59
CA LEU A 650 17.98 33.16 -21.33
C LEU A 650 19.40 32.92 -21.85
N ASP A 651 20.30 32.39 -21.00
CA ASP A 651 21.67 32.04 -21.36
C ASP A 651 21.71 31.05 -22.54
N LYS A 652 20.89 30.00 -22.48
CA LYS A 652 20.81 29.01 -23.56
C LYS A 652 20.23 29.58 -24.84
N ILE A 653 19.23 30.45 -24.76
CA ILE A 653 18.69 31.16 -25.95
C ILE A 653 19.78 31.99 -26.60
N ASN A 654 20.55 32.77 -25.81
CA ASN A 654 21.64 33.59 -26.32
C ASN A 654 22.74 32.73 -26.97
N THR A 655 23.10 31.61 -26.36
CA THR A 655 24.06 30.65 -26.92
C THR A 655 23.58 30.09 -28.26
N ALA A 656 22.31 29.67 -28.35
CA ALA A 656 21.72 29.17 -29.60
C ALA A 656 21.70 30.26 -30.68
N LEU A 657 21.33 31.50 -30.32
CA LEU A 657 21.35 32.63 -31.24
C LEU A 657 22.76 32.96 -31.72
N GLU A 658 23.78 32.85 -30.87
CA GLU A 658 25.18 33.05 -31.25
C GLU A 658 25.65 31.99 -32.24
N ASN A 659 25.31 30.71 -32.03
CA ASN A 659 25.66 29.64 -32.97
C ASN A 659 24.96 29.79 -34.32
N ILE A 660 23.75 30.36 -34.34
CA ILE A 660 22.99 30.59 -35.56
C ILE A 660 23.44 31.86 -36.31
N LYS A 661 24.14 32.82 -35.69
CA LYS A 661 24.63 34.03 -36.39
C LYS A 661 25.50 33.62 -37.58
#